data_AF-A0A1S3KL30-F1
#
_entry.id   AF-A0A1S3KL30-F1
#
_cell.length_a   1.000
_cell.length_b   1.000
_cell.length_c   1.000
_cell.angle_alpha   90.00
_cell.angle_beta   90.00
_cell.angle_gamma   90.00
#
_symmetry.space_group_name_H-M   'P 1'
#
loop_
_entity.id
_entity.type
_entity.pdbx_description
1 polymer ?
#
loop_
_entity_poly.entity_id
_entity_poly.type
_entity_poly.pdbx_seq_one_letter_code
_entity_poly.pdbx_strand_id
1 'polypeptide(L)'
;MSSEQVFSWTVVVLTCQHKDSVYAFQRELEVRQQRGGLLQGTLLLTVSDPQEPGLGSGGATLNALLVAAEHLSARAGYTVVTTDVLDDAHILILHTGRDFPWDSCGRAFCWLPVEKPAQTVQGPVCCLDMLLDCLSNQVCPGSPPGVWVCSTDMILTMPTTFKMSWEGFSGVRVLALPGDVSYAANHGVYFADEQGRVRDIIYKGSEERIRRAAQLDGMVPLVSGPVFFCRRVLERLLKAHVTPPLDGCTYMGMDSGAPPLQISLFLDLLMCLCSDLSESEFVNGERTGCSSPISQQGAVVRSARALLWRILRGTTLHMVYVPGGCYDYLTLSGREHIGRLTKKGTERDTLSHIQNTQCVSDGGRVINSVLEGDVRVASGAVIQHCHLQGPVEVNSGCLLSGLEVTSSSHIQQLALTNDHIIQGHHIQLGEMKITVYTVLGAYDDLKVSCDDDGATFLNHRWSDLYSRTGIQPEDLWWSGRSQSLMEARLFPVFQPRGGAVGLEVGVCWLMGGPGALEQWRAVWRLSLREVLSLTDQEGELRWREALFFQVGRRRVMDNLKSQSDRGLLPSFRAAVLGGQHEELLCTLDSIAAGSRENLGVAARCLACIADVLACLAGEGRGGLRSGPAANPAWSHAFSILEQGHLLGGVQALATERAKWLSRPDLLVRAARHYEAAGQVLLRQAVMLSQRFISIGQGEVPPLGEWQDVECPARLDLSGGWSDTPPIAFEHGGAVVNVAVKVDGRRPIGARARRIKEPRLLLVSSSGVQDDAIAMETVCEKLEDLKDHCVPYAPAALLKAVCVCSGLVTYPSRQSLDEQLLQRWGGGVEIHTWSLLPHGSGLGTSSILAGAVLAAVYRCTGRTYDTDSLIHAVLHLEQMLTTGGGWQDQVGGLVGGVKVARSKACLPLRVEVERLPLSDDFLLSLQQHLLLVYTGKTRLARNLLQDTVRRWYSRVPSIVENAGQLVDNAEECARACTEGSLPRLGACLERYWGQKKVMAPGCEPAAVRTMMDALRPLALGQTLAGAGGGGFLYLLTRQPQQGEAVRQVLNNTQGLRDFSVHPVELDMDGISLLKSS
;
A
#
# COMPACT_ATOMS: atom_id res chain seq x y z
N MET A 1 -16.05 -1.74 -10.87
CA MET A 1 -16.54 -0.82 -9.82
C MET A 1 -16.61 0.56 -10.43
N SER A 2 -17.80 1.11 -10.58
CA SER A 2 -17.99 2.50 -11.04
C SER A 2 -17.35 3.43 -10.02
N SER A 3 -16.47 4.31 -10.48
CA SER A 3 -15.90 5.39 -9.68
C SER A 3 -17.04 6.29 -9.18
N GLU A 4 -17.44 6.14 -7.91
CA GLU A 4 -18.14 7.22 -7.23
C GLU A 4 -17.23 8.44 -7.29
N GLN A 5 -17.67 9.50 -7.96
CA GLN A 5 -16.90 10.73 -8.10
C GLN A 5 -16.69 11.32 -6.70
N VAL A 6 -15.44 11.27 -6.23
CA VAL A 6 -15.00 11.95 -5.00
C VAL A 6 -15.31 13.44 -5.14
N PHE A 7 -15.95 14.03 -4.11
CA PHE A 7 -16.25 15.46 -4.10
C PHE A 7 -14.96 16.28 -4.24
N SER A 8 -14.95 17.24 -5.16
CA SER A 8 -13.76 17.99 -5.51
C SER A 8 -13.75 19.35 -4.82
N TRP A 9 -12.87 19.52 -3.83
CA TRP A 9 -12.62 20.80 -3.20
C TRP A 9 -11.79 21.72 -4.11
N THR A 10 -12.23 22.96 -4.29
CA THR A 10 -11.45 24.00 -4.97
C THR A 10 -10.33 24.50 -4.05
N VAL A 11 -10.65 24.76 -2.78
CA VAL A 11 -9.70 25.24 -1.76
C VAL A 11 -9.97 24.53 -0.43
N VAL A 12 -8.90 24.11 0.24
CA VAL A 12 -8.94 23.67 1.64
C VAL A 12 -8.03 24.61 2.43
N VAL A 13 -8.62 25.30 3.41
CA VAL A 13 -7.94 26.23 4.32
C VAL A 13 -7.90 25.61 5.70
N LEU A 14 -6.73 25.59 6.33
CA LEU A 14 -6.55 25.22 7.73
C LEU A 14 -6.08 26.45 8.51
N THR A 15 -6.89 26.95 9.45
CA THR A 15 -6.52 28.14 10.22
C THR A 15 -5.63 27.75 11.39
N CYS A 16 -4.55 28.49 11.64
CA CYS A 16 -3.59 28.23 12.71
C CYS A 16 -3.65 29.34 13.77
N GLN A 17 -3.65 28.95 15.04
CA GLN A 17 -3.57 29.93 16.14
C GLN A 17 -2.17 30.54 16.26
N HIS A 18 -1.13 29.74 16.05
CA HIS A 18 0.27 30.15 16.20
C HIS A 18 0.98 30.27 14.85
N LYS A 19 1.89 31.24 14.74
CA LYS A 19 2.58 31.57 13.48
C LYS A 19 3.59 30.50 13.05
N ASP A 20 4.24 29.85 14.01
CA ASP A 20 5.17 28.74 13.81
C ASP A 20 4.53 27.48 13.21
N SER A 21 3.22 27.31 13.43
CA SER A 21 2.44 26.15 12.97
C SER A 21 2.14 26.20 11.46
N VAL A 22 2.13 27.40 10.85
CA VAL A 22 1.64 27.63 9.48
C VAL A 22 2.41 26.80 8.45
N TYR A 23 3.74 26.87 8.48
CA TYR A 23 4.58 26.16 7.52
C TYR A 23 4.55 24.63 7.74
N ALA A 24 4.60 24.21 9.01
CA ALA A 24 4.56 22.79 9.37
C ALA A 24 3.24 22.13 8.91
N PHE A 25 2.11 22.78 9.16
CA PHE A 25 0.80 22.27 8.76
C PHE A 25 0.56 22.36 7.25
N GLN A 26 1.14 23.35 6.57
CA GLN A 26 1.09 23.43 5.10
C GLN A 26 1.76 22.20 4.49
N ARG A 27 2.96 21.87 4.97
CA ARG A 27 3.69 20.67 4.54
C ARG A 27 2.88 19.39 4.80
N GLU A 28 2.20 19.29 5.94
CA GLU A 28 1.34 18.13 6.26
C GLU A 28 0.13 17.98 5.31
N LEU A 29 -0.47 19.09 4.87
CA LEU A 29 -1.55 19.07 3.86
C LEU A 29 -1.01 18.66 2.48
N GLU A 30 0.14 19.20 2.08
CA GLU A 30 0.80 18.87 0.82
C GLU A 30 1.21 17.40 0.74
N VAL A 31 1.74 16.83 1.84
CA VAL A 31 2.05 15.40 1.93
C VAL A 31 0.79 14.55 1.72
N ARG A 32 -0.37 14.97 2.26
CA ARG A 32 -1.66 14.26 2.03
C ARG A 32 -2.12 14.34 0.59
N GLN A 33 -1.92 15.48 -0.06
CA GLN A 33 -2.22 15.64 -1.49
C GLN A 33 -1.30 14.77 -2.36
N GLN A 34 0.00 14.71 -2.04
CA GLN A 34 0.96 13.83 -2.73
C GLN A 34 0.63 12.34 -2.55
N ARG A 35 0.10 11.96 -1.39
CA ARG A 35 -0.39 10.59 -1.10
C ARG A 35 -1.73 10.27 -1.78
N GLY A 36 -2.41 11.26 -2.37
CA GLY A 36 -3.71 11.10 -3.03
C GLY A 36 -4.92 11.18 -2.11
N GLY A 37 -4.76 11.63 -0.86
CA GLY A 37 -5.88 11.90 0.06
C GLY A 37 -6.66 13.17 -0.29
N LEU A 38 -6.04 14.10 -1.03
CA LEU A 38 -6.64 15.30 -1.61
C LEU A 38 -6.29 15.35 -3.10
N LEU A 39 -7.17 15.94 -3.92
CA LEU A 39 -6.94 16.06 -5.36
C LEU A 39 -5.79 17.04 -5.65
N GLN A 40 -4.96 16.71 -6.64
CA GLN A 40 -3.81 17.54 -7.05
C GLN A 40 -4.20 18.95 -7.56
N GLY A 41 -5.45 19.14 -7.97
CA GLY A 41 -5.96 20.46 -8.41
C GLY A 41 -6.42 21.38 -7.28
N THR A 42 -6.62 20.84 -6.07
CA THR A 42 -7.10 21.58 -4.89
C THR A 42 -6.02 22.51 -4.36
N LEU A 43 -6.37 23.77 -4.14
CA LEU A 43 -5.49 24.75 -3.49
C LEU A 43 -5.49 24.50 -1.97
N LEU A 44 -4.31 24.34 -1.37
CA LEU A 44 -4.15 24.11 0.06
C LEU A 44 -3.53 25.35 0.70
N LEU A 45 -4.19 25.89 1.72
CA LEU A 45 -3.76 27.10 2.41
C LEU A 45 -3.73 26.87 3.92
N THR A 46 -2.65 27.25 4.58
CA THR A 46 -2.64 27.46 6.03
C THR A 46 -2.64 28.95 6.33
N VAL A 47 -3.54 29.38 7.22
CA VAL A 47 -3.78 30.80 7.50
C VAL A 47 -3.65 31.05 8.98
N SER A 48 -2.65 31.82 9.41
CA SER A 48 -2.52 32.22 10.81
C SER A 48 -3.51 33.29 11.21
N ASP A 49 -3.85 33.31 12.50
CA ASP A 49 -4.41 34.50 13.11
C ASP A 49 -3.35 35.64 13.08
N PRO A 50 -3.68 36.83 12.57
CA PRO A 50 -2.74 37.93 12.38
C PRO A 50 -2.16 38.50 13.69
N GLN A 51 -2.87 38.38 14.82
CA GLN A 51 -2.41 38.84 16.14
C GLN A 51 -2.86 37.90 17.28
N GLU A 52 -2.02 37.76 18.31
CA GLU A 52 -2.35 37.07 19.57
C GLU A 52 -2.78 38.08 20.66
N PRO A 53 -3.82 37.78 21.48
CA PRO A 53 -4.66 36.57 21.47
C PRO A 53 -5.64 36.56 20.27
N GLY A 54 -5.89 35.36 19.72
CA GLY A 54 -6.51 35.15 18.41
C GLY A 54 -7.92 35.73 18.17
N LEU A 55 -8.34 35.71 16.90
CA LEU A 55 -9.52 36.42 16.38
C LEU A 55 -10.88 35.78 16.72
N GLY A 56 -10.87 34.63 17.39
CA GLY A 56 -12.07 33.80 17.56
C GLY A 56 -12.47 33.12 16.25
N SER A 57 -13.30 32.08 16.33
CA SER A 57 -13.64 31.24 15.17
C SER A 57 -14.34 32.00 14.04
N GLY A 58 -15.15 33.01 14.36
CA GLY A 58 -15.81 33.85 13.36
C GLY A 58 -14.83 34.81 12.69
N GLY A 59 -13.93 35.43 13.47
CA GLY A 59 -12.88 36.28 12.91
C GLY A 59 -11.91 35.50 12.02
N ALA A 60 -11.47 34.32 12.48
CA ALA A 60 -10.64 33.41 11.70
C ALA A 60 -11.34 32.94 10.41
N THR A 61 -12.67 32.73 10.45
CA THR A 61 -13.46 32.42 9.24
C THR A 61 -13.40 33.57 8.22
N LEU A 62 -13.57 34.82 8.67
CA LEU A 62 -13.51 36.00 7.79
C LEU A 62 -12.12 36.17 7.18
N ASN A 63 -11.07 36.01 7.99
CA ASN A 63 -9.68 36.08 7.52
C ASN A 63 -9.38 34.97 6.50
N ALA A 64 -9.74 33.73 6.80
CA ALA A 64 -9.55 32.59 5.91
C ALA A 64 -10.31 32.73 4.58
N LEU A 65 -11.54 33.26 4.63
CA LEU A 65 -12.34 33.55 3.44
C LEU A 65 -11.67 34.62 2.57
N LEU A 66 -11.15 35.69 3.17
CA LEU A 66 -10.40 36.73 2.44
C LEU A 66 -9.18 36.15 1.74
N VAL A 67 -8.34 35.38 2.46
CA VAL A 67 -7.13 34.77 1.89
C VAL A 67 -7.48 33.80 0.77
N ALA A 68 -8.50 32.95 0.96
CA ALA A 68 -8.96 32.04 -0.10
C ALA A 68 -9.42 32.82 -1.36
N ALA A 69 -10.22 33.87 -1.18
CA ALA A 69 -10.69 34.71 -2.29
C ALA A 69 -9.55 35.46 -2.98
N GLU A 70 -8.55 35.93 -2.24
CA GLU A 70 -7.35 36.58 -2.77
C GLU A 70 -6.56 35.62 -3.66
N HIS A 71 -6.23 34.42 -3.17
CA HIS A 71 -5.49 33.43 -3.94
C HIS A 71 -6.26 32.97 -5.19
N LEU A 72 -7.58 32.79 -5.08
CA LEU A 72 -8.43 32.47 -6.23
C LEU A 72 -8.46 33.62 -7.24
N SER A 73 -8.55 34.86 -6.78
CA SER A 73 -8.51 36.07 -7.62
C SER A 73 -7.19 36.16 -8.38
N ALA A 74 -6.07 35.96 -7.68
CA ALA A 74 -4.75 35.94 -8.30
C ALA A 74 -4.60 34.81 -9.32
N ARG A 75 -5.07 33.59 -9.01
CA ARG A 75 -5.06 32.44 -9.93
C ARG A 75 -5.91 32.68 -11.19
N ALA A 76 -6.97 33.46 -11.07
CA ALA A 76 -7.82 33.88 -12.20
C ALA A 76 -7.29 35.12 -12.94
N GLY A 77 -6.16 35.71 -12.50
CA GLY A 77 -5.51 36.85 -13.16
C GLY A 77 -6.07 38.22 -12.78
N TYR A 78 -6.87 38.32 -11.72
CA TYR A 78 -7.34 39.60 -11.20
C TYR A 78 -6.26 40.29 -10.36
N THR A 79 -6.27 41.62 -10.37
CA THR A 79 -5.34 42.46 -9.56
C THR A 79 -5.94 42.92 -8.23
N VAL A 80 -7.20 42.57 -7.97
CA VAL A 80 -7.94 42.90 -6.75
C VAL A 80 -8.76 41.68 -6.32
N VAL A 81 -9.09 41.59 -5.03
CA VAL A 81 -9.98 40.55 -4.52
C VAL A 81 -11.38 40.76 -5.10
N THR A 82 -11.88 39.79 -5.86
CA THR A 82 -13.23 39.80 -6.43
C THR A 82 -14.08 38.68 -5.84
N THR A 83 -15.40 38.89 -5.75
CA THR A 83 -16.36 37.86 -5.36
C THR A 83 -16.65 36.86 -6.48
N ASP A 84 -16.34 37.20 -7.73
CA ASP A 84 -16.69 36.40 -8.91
C ASP A 84 -15.99 35.02 -8.92
N VAL A 85 -14.83 34.91 -8.27
CA VAL A 85 -14.12 33.62 -8.13
C VAL A 85 -14.82 32.63 -7.21
N LEU A 86 -15.89 33.04 -6.51
CA LEU A 86 -16.69 32.17 -5.65
C LEU A 86 -17.84 31.48 -6.41
N ASP A 87 -18.05 31.81 -7.69
CA ASP A 87 -19.20 31.34 -8.49
C ASP A 87 -19.22 29.82 -8.66
N ASP A 88 -18.04 29.22 -8.83
CA ASP A 88 -17.84 27.77 -9.02
C ASP A 88 -16.94 27.15 -7.94
N ALA A 89 -16.68 27.88 -6.85
CA ALA A 89 -15.74 27.43 -5.83
C ALA A 89 -16.41 26.64 -4.70
N HIS A 90 -15.85 25.47 -4.40
CA HIS A 90 -16.13 24.71 -3.18
C HIS A 90 -14.96 24.87 -2.22
N ILE A 91 -15.17 25.69 -1.18
CA ILE A 91 -14.13 26.04 -0.20
C ILE A 91 -14.43 25.31 1.11
N LEU A 92 -13.40 24.71 1.71
CA LEU A 92 -13.46 24.16 3.06
C LEU A 92 -12.52 24.95 3.97
N ILE A 93 -13.03 25.49 5.07
CA ILE A 93 -12.25 26.13 6.14
C ILE A 93 -12.31 25.22 7.37
N LEU A 94 -11.14 24.81 7.84
CA LEU A 94 -10.94 23.96 9.00
C LEU A 94 -10.24 24.75 10.10
N HIS A 95 -10.87 24.87 11.26
CA HIS A 95 -10.25 25.52 12.41
C HIS A 95 -9.45 24.51 13.24
N THR A 96 -8.17 24.79 13.54
CA THR A 96 -7.31 23.89 14.33
C THR A 96 -7.69 23.76 15.81
N GLY A 97 -8.78 24.40 16.24
CA GLY A 97 -9.23 24.38 17.64
C GLY A 97 -8.21 24.99 18.59
N ARG A 98 -8.43 24.78 19.90
CA ARG A 98 -7.51 25.18 20.97
C ARG A 98 -6.47 24.08 21.23
N ASP A 99 -5.38 24.46 21.90
CA ASP A 99 -4.32 23.55 22.37
C ASP A 99 -4.86 22.26 22.97
N PHE A 100 -4.12 21.18 22.71
CA PHE A 100 -4.49 19.84 23.10
C PHE A 100 -3.35 19.19 23.88
N PRO A 101 -3.53 18.91 25.18
CA PRO A 101 -2.44 18.42 26.03
C PRO A 101 -1.95 17.02 25.65
N TRP A 102 -2.82 16.22 25.02
CA TRP A 102 -2.56 14.80 24.78
C TRP A 102 -1.85 14.52 23.43
N ASP A 103 -1.67 15.54 22.59
CA ASP A 103 -0.85 15.46 21.38
C ASP A 103 -0.19 16.81 21.07
N SER A 104 1.14 16.83 20.99
CA SER A 104 1.95 18.04 20.76
C SER A 104 1.65 18.76 19.42
N CYS A 105 1.09 18.07 18.42
CA CYS A 105 0.75 18.65 17.12
C CYS A 105 -0.74 19.05 17.04
N GLY A 106 -1.41 19.13 18.18
CA GLY A 106 -2.82 19.50 18.28
C GLY A 106 -3.78 18.41 17.81
N ARG A 107 -5.06 18.76 17.76
CA ARG A 107 -6.17 17.82 17.52
C ARG A 107 -6.19 17.28 16.09
N ALA A 108 -5.93 18.16 15.12
CA ALA A 108 -5.97 17.83 13.70
C ALA A 108 -5.04 16.65 13.35
N PHE A 109 -3.81 16.68 13.90
CA PHE A 109 -2.74 15.74 13.55
C PHE A 109 -2.52 14.65 14.60
N CYS A 110 -3.51 14.41 15.48
CA CYS A 110 -3.48 13.26 16.37
C CYS A 110 -3.66 11.96 15.57
N TRP A 111 -2.65 11.08 15.60
CA TRP A 111 -2.64 9.82 14.85
C TRP A 111 -3.55 8.80 15.51
N LEU A 112 -4.38 8.15 14.70
CA LEU A 112 -5.36 7.18 15.15
C LEU A 112 -4.85 5.75 14.85
N PRO A 113 -5.20 4.77 15.71
CA PRO A 113 -4.86 3.37 15.49
C PRO A 113 -5.81 2.73 14.47
N VAL A 114 -5.73 3.23 13.22
CA VAL A 114 -6.59 2.84 12.09
C VAL A 114 -5.72 2.77 10.85
N GLU A 115 -5.87 1.71 10.05
CA GLU A 115 -5.27 1.60 8.72
C GLU A 115 -6.37 1.71 7.64
N LYS A 116 -6.15 2.55 6.62
CA LYS A 116 -7.06 2.61 5.46
C LYS A 116 -6.74 1.43 4.51
N PRO A 117 -7.73 0.62 4.12
CA PRO A 117 -7.50 -0.45 3.17
C PRO A 117 -7.09 0.12 1.80
N ALA A 118 -6.25 -0.62 1.07
CA ALA A 118 -5.84 -0.32 -0.31
C ALA A 118 -5.13 1.04 -0.52
N GLN A 119 -4.46 1.59 0.49
CA GLN A 119 -3.61 2.76 0.31
C GLN A 119 -2.51 2.51 -0.74
N THR A 120 -2.40 3.41 -1.72
CA THR A 120 -1.34 3.38 -2.72
C THR A 120 0.01 3.79 -2.13
N VAL A 121 -0.01 4.69 -1.14
CA VAL A 121 1.13 5.16 -0.36
C VAL A 121 0.82 4.99 1.12
N GLN A 122 1.70 4.30 1.85
CA GLN A 122 1.50 4.10 3.29
C GLN A 122 1.66 5.43 4.04
N GLY A 123 0.77 5.69 5.00
CA GLY A 123 0.88 6.86 5.86
C GLY A 123 -0.10 6.82 7.03
N PRO A 124 0.10 7.67 8.05
CA PRO A 124 -0.80 7.78 9.18
C PRO A 124 -2.20 8.25 8.77
N VAL A 125 -3.18 7.85 9.58
CA VAL A 125 -4.53 8.42 9.60
C VAL A 125 -4.63 9.28 10.85
N CYS A 126 -4.99 10.55 10.71
CA CYS A 126 -5.26 11.43 11.84
C CYS A 126 -6.72 11.90 11.89
N CYS A 127 -7.07 12.65 12.93
CA CYS A 127 -8.42 13.20 13.08
C CYS A 127 -8.85 14.07 11.89
N LEU A 128 -7.92 14.85 11.33
CA LEU A 128 -8.14 15.61 10.09
C LEU A 128 -8.54 14.71 8.91
N ASP A 129 -7.87 13.57 8.73
CA ASP A 129 -8.16 12.65 7.62
C ASP A 129 -9.56 12.03 7.76
N MET A 130 -9.94 11.66 8.98
CA MET A 130 -11.29 11.16 9.27
C MET A 130 -12.36 12.21 8.97
N LEU A 131 -12.10 13.47 9.31
CA LEU A 131 -13.01 14.57 9.04
C LEU A 131 -13.12 14.86 7.55
N LEU A 132 -12.00 14.92 6.84
CA LEU A 132 -11.96 15.14 5.39
C LEU A 132 -12.72 14.04 4.63
N ASP A 133 -12.55 12.77 5.02
CA ASP A 133 -13.28 11.65 4.43
C ASP A 133 -14.79 11.76 4.67
N CYS A 134 -15.20 12.06 5.90
CA CYS A 134 -16.61 12.21 6.26
C CYS A 134 -17.26 13.36 5.48
N LEU A 135 -16.59 14.51 5.42
CA LEU A 135 -17.08 15.67 4.68
C LEU A 135 -17.15 15.39 3.17
N SER A 136 -16.08 14.88 2.58
CA SER A 136 -15.98 14.71 1.12
C SER A 136 -16.84 13.57 0.58
N ASN A 137 -17.09 12.52 1.37
CA ASN A 137 -17.80 11.34 0.89
C ASN A 137 -19.26 11.25 1.37
N GLN A 138 -19.62 11.91 2.48
CA GLN A 138 -20.95 11.73 3.10
C GLN A 138 -21.73 13.04 3.28
N VAL A 139 -21.08 14.13 3.71
CA VAL A 139 -21.79 15.38 4.06
C VAL A 139 -21.91 16.35 2.88
N CYS A 140 -20.79 16.67 2.23
CA CYS A 140 -20.71 17.72 1.22
C CYS A 140 -21.13 17.33 -0.22
N PRO A 141 -21.15 16.04 -0.63
CA PRO A 141 -21.62 15.66 -1.96
C PRO A 141 -22.98 16.29 -2.33
N GLY A 142 -23.05 16.85 -3.53
CA GLY A 142 -24.25 17.53 -4.05
C GLY A 142 -24.44 18.98 -3.57
N SER A 143 -23.56 19.51 -2.71
CA SER A 143 -23.65 20.92 -2.28
C SER A 143 -23.35 21.91 -3.43
N PRO A 144 -24.06 23.05 -3.50
CA PRO A 144 -23.74 24.10 -4.46
C PRO A 144 -22.41 24.80 -4.09
N PRO A 145 -21.80 25.57 -5.00
CA PRO A 145 -20.65 26.41 -4.70
C PRO A 145 -20.89 27.29 -3.46
N GLY A 146 -19.86 27.36 -2.61
CA GLY A 146 -19.95 27.96 -1.30
C GLY A 146 -18.82 27.53 -0.37
N VAL A 147 -18.95 27.90 0.90
CA VAL A 147 -17.93 27.66 1.92
C VAL A 147 -18.48 26.76 3.01
N TRP A 148 -17.78 25.68 3.26
CA TRP A 148 -17.92 24.85 4.45
C TRP A 148 -16.94 25.32 5.52
N VAL A 149 -17.43 25.52 6.74
CA VAL A 149 -16.61 25.80 7.92
C VAL A 149 -16.79 24.66 8.91
N CYS A 150 -15.68 24.12 9.40
CA CYS A 150 -15.67 22.99 10.32
C CYS A 150 -14.50 23.13 11.32
N SER A 151 -14.53 22.36 12.41
CA SER A 151 -13.46 22.33 13.42
C SER A 151 -12.76 20.97 13.41
N THR A 152 -11.46 20.94 13.67
CA THR A 152 -10.68 19.70 13.76
C THR A 152 -10.68 19.08 15.16
N ASP A 153 -11.44 19.66 16.09
CA ASP A 153 -11.55 19.24 17.48
C ASP A 153 -12.54 18.09 17.72
N MET A 154 -13.05 17.49 16.66
CA MET A 154 -14.10 16.48 16.72
C MET A 154 -13.92 15.41 15.64
N ILE A 155 -14.44 14.22 15.93
CA ILE A 155 -14.60 13.13 14.97
C ILE A 155 -16.10 12.97 14.69
N LEU A 156 -16.46 13.02 13.41
CA LEU A 156 -17.84 12.91 12.94
C LEU A 156 -18.08 11.56 12.26
N THR A 157 -19.14 10.87 12.67
CA THR A 157 -19.60 9.63 11.99
C THR A 157 -21.04 9.80 11.56
N MET A 158 -21.35 9.59 10.27
CA MET A 158 -22.72 9.60 9.76
C MET A 158 -23.24 8.19 9.46
N PRO A 159 -24.56 7.96 9.50
CA PRO A 159 -25.17 6.74 8.99
C PRO A 159 -24.89 6.57 7.50
N THR A 160 -24.67 5.34 7.04
CA THR A 160 -24.37 5.03 5.62
C THR A 160 -25.49 5.41 4.65
N THR A 161 -26.72 5.56 5.14
CA THR A 161 -27.90 5.97 4.37
C THR A 161 -28.09 7.48 4.30
N PHE A 162 -27.28 8.27 5.04
CA PHE A 162 -27.44 9.72 5.08
C PHE A 162 -27.16 10.34 3.71
N LYS A 163 -28.11 11.13 3.21
CA LYS A 163 -27.97 11.99 2.05
C LYS A 163 -28.65 13.32 2.34
N MET A 164 -27.97 14.41 2.01
CA MET A 164 -28.50 15.75 2.20
C MET A 164 -29.03 16.32 0.88
N SER A 165 -30.27 16.82 0.89
CA SER A 165 -30.87 17.47 -0.28
C SER A 165 -30.49 18.94 -0.36
N TRP A 166 -30.09 19.38 -1.55
CA TRP A 166 -29.67 20.76 -1.86
C TRP A 166 -30.60 21.48 -2.84
N GLU A 167 -31.69 20.83 -3.25
CA GLU A 167 -32.59 21.36 -4.27
C GLU A 167 -33.18 22.72 -3.86
N GLY A 168 -32.93 23.75 -4.68
CA GLY A 168 -33.41 25.11 -4.45
C GLY A 168 -32.85 25.81 -3.20
N PHE A 169 -31.83 25.25 -2.53
CA PHE A 169 -31.35 25.79 -1.26
C PHE A 169 -30.59 27.12 -1.43
N SER A 170 -30.90 28.09 -0.58
CA SER A 170 -30.15 29.34 -0.43
C SER A 170 -30.15 29.79 1.02
N GLY A 171 -29.01 30.25 1.53
CA GLY A 171 -28.84 30.73 2.90
C GLY A 171 -27.66 30.04 3.60
N VAL A 172 -27.79 29.86 4.91
CA VAL A 172 -26.81 29.17 5.75
C VAL A 172 -27.40 27.87 6.26
N ARG A 173 -26.61 26.80 6.24
CA ARG A 173 -27.03 25.49 6.74
C ARG A 173 -26.07 24.99 7.80
N VAL A 174 -26.59 24.45 8.89
CA VAL A 174 -25.82 23.80 9.95
C VAL A 174 -26.17 22.33 10.02
N LEU A 175 -25.17 21.50 10.25
CA LEU A 175 -25.37 20.10 10.57
C LEU A 175 -25.44 19.94 12.08
N ALA A 176 -26.45 19.20 12.56
CA ALA A 176 -26.66 18.90 13.97
C ALA A 176 -26.70 17.39 14.19
N LEU A 177 -25.91 16.91 15.14
CA LEU A 177 -25.83 15.50 15.54
C LEU A 177 -26.52 15.29 16.89
N PRO A 178 -27.03 14.07 17.16
CA PRO A 178 -27.67 13.75 18.43
C PRO A 178 -26.68 13.82 19.58
N GLY A 179 -27.13 14.34 20.72
CA GLY A 179 -26.43 14.25 21.99
C GLY A 179 -27.37 14.20 23.17
N ASP A 180 -26.85 13.70 24.29
CA ASP A 180 -27.57 13.70 25.57
C ASP A 180 -27.64 15.12 26.15
N VAL A 181 -28.69 15.39 26.93
CA VAL A 181 -28.91 16.71 27.56
C VAL A 181 -27.73 17.15 28.43
N SER A 182 -27.14 16.22 29.20
CA SER A 182 -26.00 16.49 30.09
C SER A 182 -24.73 16.84 29.30
N TYR A 183 -24.49 16.13 28.19
CA TYR A 183 -23.37 16.42 27.28
C TYR A 183 -23.58 17.76 26.56
N ALA A 184 -24.81 18.02 26.12
CA ALA A 184 -25.22 19.23 25.43
C ALA A 184 -25.11 20.49 26.31
N ALA A 185 -25.22 20.37 27.63
CA ALA A 185 -25.01 21.49 28.55
C ALA A 185 -23.61 22.14 28.41
N ASN A 186 -22.61 21.37 27.96
CA ASN A 186 -21.25 21.85 27.76
C ASN A 186 -20.94 22.30 26.31
N HIS A 187 -21.78 21.95 25.34
CA HIS A 187 -21.53 22.17 23.89
C HIS A 187 -22.54 23.12 23.23
N GLY A 188 -23.77 23.17 23.75
CA GLY A 188 -24.90 23.93 23.22
C GLY A 188 -25.77 23.13 22.25
N VAL A 189 -27.00 23.63 22.02
CA VAL A 189 -27.98 23.03 21.10
C VAL A 189 -28.61 24.05 20.17
N TYR A 190 -28.97 23.60 18.97
CA TYR A 190 -29.82 24.36 18.06
C TYR A 190 -31.29 24.22 18.46
N PHE A 191 -32.01 25.33 18.54
CA PHE A 191 -33.47 25.31 18.69
C PHE A 191 -34.11 25.72 17.38
N ALA A 192 -34.84 24.82 16.72
CA ALA A 192 -35.39 25.04 15.38
C ALA A 192 -36.92 24.87 15.35
N ASP A 193 -37.56 25.46 14.34
CA ASP A 193 -38.99 25.25 14.03
C ASP A 193 -39.24 23.93 13.28
N GLU A 194 -40.50 23.59 13.02
CA GLU A 194 -40.90 22.38 12.30
C GLU A 194 -40.36 22.29 10.86
N GLN A 195 -39.98 23.42 10.26
CA GLN A 195 -39.37 23.48 8.94
C GLN A 195 -37.83 23.45 9.01
N GLY A 196 -37.27 23.26 10.20
CA GLY A 196 -35.83 23.21 10.45
C GLY A 196 -35.15 24.59 10.41
N ARG A 197 -35.88 25.71 10.47
CA ARG A 197 -35.27 27.04 10.60
C ARG A 197 -34.86 27.27 12.05
N VAL A 198 -33.62 27.68 12.25
CA VAL A 198 -33.06 27.89 13.60
C VAL A 198 -33.63 29.17 14.19
N ARG A 199 -34.30 29.02 15.33
CA ARG A 199 -34.92 30.07 16.11
C ARG A 199 -33.98 30.70 17.13
N ASP A 200 -33.15 29.87 17.78
CA ASP A 200 -32.17 30.29 18.79
C ASP A 200 -31.02 29.26 18.89
N ILE A 201 -29.88 29.68 19.45
CA ILE A 201 -28.75 28.81 19.81
C ILE A 201 -28.58 28.86 21.32
N ILE A 202 -28.91 27.75 22.00
CA ILE A 202 -28.84 27.67 23.46
C ILE A 202 -27.45 27.16 23.84
N TYR A 203 -26.55 28.08 24.18
CA TYR A 203 -25.18 27.75 24.62
C TYR A 203 -25.08 27.80 26.16
N LYS A 204 -24.66 26.70 26.79
CA LYS A 204 -24.59 26.55 28.26
C LYS A 204 -25.89 26.92 29.00
N GLY A 205 -27.04 26.58 28.41
CA GLY A 205 -28.35 26.79 29.03
C GLY A 205 -28.65 25.77 30.13
N SER A 206 -29.69 26.01 30.93
CA SER A 206 -30.19 25.01 31.89
C SER A 206 -30.70 23.76 31.17
N GLU A 207 -30.60 22.59 31.81
CA GLU A 207 -31.10 21.33 31.23
C GLU A 207 -32.57 21.42 30.80
N GLU A 208 -33.38 22.14 31.56
CA GLU A 208 -34.80 22.39 31.26
C GLU A 208 -34.99 23.16 29.95
N ARG A 209 -34.13 24.13 29.67
CA ARG A 209 -34.16 24.90 28.42
C ARG A 209 -33.64 24.05 27.26
N ILE A 210 -32.62 23.23 27.49
CA ILE A 210 -32.04 22.33 26.49
C ILE A 210 -33.03 21.22 26.09
N ARG A 211 -33.77 20.64 27.05
CA ARG A 211 -34.81 19.62 26.78
C ARG A 211 -35.90 20.10 25.83
N ARG A 212 -36.15 21.40 25.72
CA ARG A 212 -37.12 21.95 24.75
C ARG A 212 -36.69 21.74 23.30
N ALA A 213 -35.41 21.50 23.04
CA ALA A 213 -34.89 21.21 21.71
C ALA A 213 -34.88 19.71 21.36
N ALA A 214 -35.40 18.84 22.24
CA ALA A 214 -35.39 17.40 22.04
C ALA A 214 -36.15 17.00 20.75
N GLN A 215 -35.56 16.05 20.02
CA GLN A 215 -36.11 15.48 18.80
C GLN A 215 -36.94 14.23 19.10
N LEU A 216 -37.53 13.63 18.07
CA LEU A 216 -38.39 12.44 18.20
C LEU A 216 -37.67 11.21 18.77
N ASP A 217 -36.34 11.16 18.68
CA ASP A 217 -35.50 10.11 19.25
C ASP A 217 -35.10 10.36 20.72
N GLY A 218 -35.59 11.46 21.32
CA GLY A 218 -35.28 11.85 22.70
C GLY A 218 -33.92 12.54 22.87
N MET A 219 -33.13 12.67 21.80
CA MET A 219 -31.83 13.34 21.81
C MET A 219 -31.99 14.82 21.45
N VAL A 220 -30.99 15.63 21.78
CA VAL A 220 -30.96 17.06 21.42
C VAL A 220 -29.98 17.33 20.27
N PRO A 221 -30.27 18.30 19.38
CA PRO A 221 -29.44 18.63 18.24
C PRO A 221 -28.24 19.48 18.68
N LEU A 222 -27.09 18.83 18.85
CA LEU A 222 -25.85 19.47 19.26
C LEU A 222 -25.38 20.51 18.24
N VAL A 223 -24.73 21.55 18.74
CA VAL A 223 -23.92 22.46 17.92
C VAL A 223 -22.67 21.71 17.45
N SER A 224 -22.80 20.91 16.39
CA SER A 224 -21.82 19.87 16.01
C SER A 224 -20.74 20.28 15.01
N GLY A 225 -20.62 21.56 14.64
CA GLY A 225 -19.44 22.08 13.93
C GLY A 225 -19.56 22.38 12.43
N PRO A 226 -20.06 21.49 11.54
CA PRO A 226 -20.16 21.80 10.11
C PRO A 226 -21.21 22.87 9.79
N VAL A 227 -20.77 23.92 9.11
CA VAL A 227 -21.59 25.06 8.68
C VAL A 227 -21.34 25.32 7.20
N PHE A 228 -22.39 25.41 6.40
CA PHE A 228 -22.33 25.80 5.01
C PHE A 228 -22.88 27.20 4.79
N PHE A 229 -22.13 28.04 4.08
CA PHE A 229 -22.52 29.37 3.63
C PHE A 229 -22.65 29.38 2.11
N CYS A 230 -23.84 29.72 1.59
CA CYS A 230 -24.00 29.90 0.15
C CYS A 230 -23.31 31.18 -0.35
N ARG A 231 -23.01 31.22 -1.65
CA ARG A 231 -22.39 32.38 -2.34
C ARG A 231 -22.95 33.74 -1.93
N ARG A 232 -24.29 33.91 -1.91
CA ARG A 232 -24.93 35.20 -1.58
C ARG A 232 -24.58 35.72 -0.20
N VAL A 233 -24.34 34.82 0.76
CA VAL A 233 -23.92 35.18 2.11
C VAL A 233 -22.43 35.53 2.12
N LEU A 234 -21.63 34.79 1.36
CA LEU A 234 -20.19 35.02 1.22
C LEU A 234 -19.87 36.37 0.59
N GLU A 235 -20.61 36.80 -0.44
CA GLU A 235 -20.45 38.14 -1.04
C GLU A 235 -20.63 39.27 -0.01
N ARG A 236 -21.47 39.04 0.99
CA ARG A 236 -21.71 39.99 2.08
C ARG A 236 -20.65 39.92 3.16
N LEU A 237 -20.24 38.71 3.53
CA LEU A 237 -19.18 38.48 4.53
C LEU A 237 -17.82 38.94 4.01
N LEU A 238 -17.51 38.74 2.73
CA LEU A 238 -16.24 39.16 2.15
C LEU A 238 -16.06 40.68 2.26
N LYS A 239 -17.13 41.49 2.18
CA LYS A 239 -17.06 42.95 2.38
C LYS A 239 -16.59 43.37 3.77
N ALA A 240 -16.56 42.46 4.76
CA ALA A 240 -16.07 42.74 6.09
C ALA A 240 -14.62 43.24 6.11
N HIS A 241 -13.76 42.76 5.20
CA HIS A 241 -12.33 43.12 5.19
C HIS A 241 -12.03 44.62 4.99
N VAL A 242 -13.00 45.39 4.48
CA VAL A 242 -12.89 46.85 4.26
C VAL A 242 -13.92 47.65 5.06
N THR A 243 -14.64 47.02 5.99
CA THR A 243 -15.74 47.68 6.72
C THR A 243 -15.47 47.73 8.22
N PRO A 244 -15.03 48.88 8.77
CA PRO A 244 -14.83 49.04 10.20
C PRO A 244 -16.09 48.81 11.05
N PRO A 245 -16.00 48.17 12.22
CA PRO A 245 -14.77 47.60 12.82
C PRO A 245 -14.51 46.12 12.46
N LEU A 246 -15.21 45.53 11.48
CA LEU A 246 -15.05 44.12 11.08
C LEU A 246 -13.78 43.84 10.27
N ASP A 247 -13.19 44.88 9.66
CA ASP A 247 -11.87 44.83 9.01
C ASP A 247 -10.77 44.40 10.00
N GLY A 248 -10.93 44.75 11.28
CA GLY A 248 -10.14 44.27 12.41
C GLY A 248 -10.20 42.75 12.67
N CYS A 249 -10.93 41.98 11.88
CA CYS A 249 -10.88 40.51 11.86
C CYS A 249 -10.01 39.95 10.72
N THR A 250 -9.37 40.80 9.92
CA THR A 250 -8.59 40.38 8.75
C THR A 250 -7.18 40.94 8.79
N TYR A 251 -6.21 40.24 8.20
CA TYR A 251 -4.83 40.75 8.14
C TYR A 251 -4.75 42.07 7.37
N MET A 252 -5.48 42.23 6.26
CA MET A 252 -5.51 43.49 5.50
C MET A 252 -5.99 44.68 6.32
N GLY A 253 -7.03 44.49 7.15
CA GLY A 253 -7.53 45.55 8.03
C GLY A 253 -6.51 45.91 9.12
N MET A 254 -5.87 44.92 9.73
CA MET A 254 -4.82 45.15 10.75
C MET A 254 -3.57 45.81 10.18
N ASP A 255 -3.12 45.39 8.99
CA ASP A 255 -2.00 46.03 8.28
C ASP A 255 -2.33 47.49 7.91
N SER A 256 -3.63 47.79 7.76
CA SER A 256 -4.16 49.16 7.56
C SER A 256 -4.39 49.92 8.88
N GLY A 257 -4.06 49.34 10.04
CA GLY A 257 -4.14 49.96 11.36
C GLY A 257 -5.45 49.73 12.12
N ALA A 258 -6.33 48.84 11.66
CA ALA A 258 -7.55 48.48 12.40
C ALA A 258 -7.20 47.72 13.71
N PRO A 259 -7.87 48.01 14.83
CA PRO A 259 -7.65 47.27 16.07
C PRO A 259 -8.18 45.83 15.94
N PRO A 260 -7.54 44.84 16.58
CA PRO A 260 -7.98 43.44 16.52
C PRO A 260 -9.38 43.29 17.13
N LEU A 261 -10.24 42.55 16.45
CA LEU A 261 -11.60 42.28 16.88
C LEU A 261 -11.86 40.76 16.93
N GLN A 262 -12.28 40.28 18.10
CA GLN A 262 -12.64 38.89 18.30
C GLN A 262 -14.12 38.64 18.01
N ILE A 263 -14.42 37.68 17.13
CA ILE A 263 -15.79 37.29 16.73
C ILE A 263 -15.93 35.77 16.77
N SER A 264 -17.06 35.29 17.28
CA SER A 264 -17.42 33.86 17.33
C SER A 264 -18.29 33.43 16.14
N LEU A 265 -17.97 32.28 15.52
CA LEU A 265 -18.76 31.71 14.44
C LEU A 265 -20.19 31.41 14.90
N PHE A 266 -20.36 30.68 16.00
CA PHE A 266 -21.68 30.28 16.48
C PHE A 266 -22.41 31.43 17.14
N LEU A 267 -21.70 32.20 17.98
CA LEU A 267 -22.34 33.16 18.88
C LEU A 267 -22.52 34.54 18.24
N ASP A 268 -21.66 34.97 17.31
CA ASP A 268 -21.80 36.26 16.64
C ASP A 268 -22.28 36.13 15.19
N LEU A 269 -21.75 35.20 14.38
CA LEU A 269 -22.16 35.06 12.97
C LEU A 269 -23.49 34.30 12.81
N LEU A 270 -23.61 33.09 13.39
CA LEU A 270 -24.81 32.26 13.23
C LEU A 270 -25.99 32.73 14.09
N MET A 271 -25.74 33.14 15.33
CA MET A 271 -26.81 33.61 16.21
C MET A 271 -27.49 34.87 15.68
N CYS A 272 -26.79 35.67 14.88
CA CYS A 272 -27.37 36.82 14.15
C CYS A 272 -28.49 36.43 13.18
N LEU A 273 -28.47 35.19 12.66
CA LEU A 273 -29.41 34.67 11.69
C LEU A 273 -30.65 34.02 12.33
N CYS A 274 -30.64 33.85 13.65
CA CYS A 274 -31.70 33.19 14.39
C CYS A 274 -32.98 34.06 14.43
N SER A 275 -34.15 33.45 14.25
CA SER A 275 -35.40 34.22 14.06
C SER A 275 -35.94 34.89 15.32
N ASP A 276 -35.72 34.34 16.52
CA ASP A 276 -36.37 34.80 17.75
C ASP A 276 -35.64 35.98 18.45
N LEU A 277 -34.39 36.28 18.07
CA LEU A 277 -33.63 37.39 18.66
C LEU A 277 -34.05 38.75 18.08
N SER A 278 -34.11 39.78 18.93
CA SER A 278 -34.15 41.18 18.50
C SER A 278 -32.75 41.77 18.30
N GLU A 279 -32.64 42.86 17.53
CA GLU A 279 -31.37 43.56 17.32
C GLU A 279 -30.76 44.04 18.65
N SER A 280 -31.58 44.59 19.55
CA SER A 280 -31.13 45.08 20.85
C SER A 280 -30.58 43.96 21.74
N GLU A 281 -31.22 42.79 21.74
CA GLU A 281 -30.76 41.62 22.51
C GLU A 281 -29.47 41.05 21.93
N PHE A 282 -29.37 40.98 20.60
CA PHE A 282 -28.17 40.50 19.93
C PHE A 282 -26.97 41.42 20.19
N VAL A 283 -27.13 42.73 20.01
CA VAL A 283 -26.03 43.71 20.14
C VAL A 283 -25.52 43.78 21.58
N ASN A 284 -26.42 43.81 22.56
CA ASN A 284 -26.06 44.05 23.96
C ASN A 284 -25.84 42.77 24.79
N GLY A 285 -26.14 41.58 24.25
CA GLY A 285 -26.06 40.33 25.01
C GLY A 285 -24.64 39.95 25.45
N GLU A 286 -24.49 39.53 26.70
CA GLU A 286 -23.25 38.92 27.19
C GLU A 286 -23.16 37.44 26.81
N ARG A 287 -21.96 37.00 26.43
CA ARG A 287 -21.74 35.65 25.90
C ARG A 287 -20.45 35.10 26.49
N THR A 288 -20.55 34.00 27.23
CA THR A 288 -19.40 33.38 27.88
C THR A 288 -18.34 32.97 26.86
N GLY A 289 -17.12 33.49 27.00
CA GLY A 289 -16.01 33.20 26.09
C GLY A 289 -15.95 34.06 24.81
N CYS A 290 -16.75 35.12 24.71
CA CYS A 290 -16.63 36.16 23.69
C CYS A 290 -16.29 37.51 24.34
N SER A 291 -15.86 38.50 23.54
CA SER A 291 -15.66 39.87 24.02
C SER A 291 -16.94 40.45 24.62
N SER A 292 -16.86 41.00 25.84
CA SER A 292 -18.04 41.55 26.53
C SER A 292 -18.40 42.94 25.94
N PRO A 293 -19.70 43.19 25.67
CA PRO A 293 -20.18 44.50 25.25
C PRO A 293 -20.10 45.54 26.37
N ILE A 294 -19.73 45.18 27.61
CA ILE A 294 -19.62 46.08 28.78
C ILE A 294 -18.14 46.39 29.10
N SER A 295 -17.19 45.71 28.43
CA SER A 295 -15.75 45.92 28.62
C SER A 295 -15.26 47.28 28.09
N GLN A 296 -13.98 47.61 28.30
CA GLN A 296 -13.34 48.81 27.72
C GLN A 296 -13.45 48.87 26.18
N GLN A 297 -13.55 47.72 25.50
CA GLN A 297 -13.79 47.61 24.05
C GLN A 297 -15.27 47.41 23.68
N GLY A 298 -16.18 47.49 24.65
CA GLY A 298 -17.59 47.15 24.49
C GLY A 298 -18.33 47.96 23.43
N ALA A 299 -17.94 49.23 23.21
CA ALA A 299 -18.48 50.05 22.13
C ALA A 299 -18.14 49.50 20.74
N VAL A 300 -16.92 48.98 20.54
CA VAL A 300 -16.48 48.37 19.29
C VAL A 300 -17.22 47.07 19.03
N VAL A 301 -17.38 46.23 20.06
CA VAL A 301 -18.14 44.96 19.99
C VAL A 301 -19.60 45.22 19.61
N ARG A 302 -20.26 46.21 20.24
CA ARG A 302 -21.64 46.58 19.90
C ARG A 302 -21.76 47.06 18.45
N SER A 303 -20.83 47.90 18.00
CA SER A 303 -20.80 48.39 16.61
C SER A 303 -20.60 47.26 15.60
N ALA A 304 -19.68 46.33 15.87
CA ALA A 304 -19.48 45.14 15.05
C ALA A 304 -20.75 44.28 14.97
N ARG A 305 -21.40 44.01 16.11
CA ARG A 305 -22.64 43.23 16.14
C ARG A 305 -23.79 43.91 15.40
N ALA A 306 -23.96 45.23 15.56
CA ALA A 306 -24.97 45.98 14.80
C ALA A 306 -24.69 45.91 13.29
N LEU A 307 -23.42 45.97 12.89
CA LEU A 307 -23.02 45.83 11.50
C LEU A 307 -23.30 44.41 10.96
N LEU A 308 -22.94 43.36 11.71
CA LEU A 308 -23.27 41.97 11.36
C LEU A 308 -24.78 41.79 11.20
N TRP A 309 -25.57 42.34 12.13
CA TRP A 309 -27.03 42.35 12.05
C TRP A 309 -27.52 42.93 10.73
N ARG A 310 -27.04 44.12 10.37
CA ARG A 310 -27.39 44.78 9.11
C ARG A 310 -27.00 43.97 7.86
N ILE A 311 -25.85 43.29 7.89
CA ILE A 311 -25.31 42.55 6.74
C ILE A 311 -26.04 41.20 6.55
N LEU A 312 -26.28 40.48 7.65
CA LEU A 312 -26.69 39.08 7.63
C LEU A 312 -28.19 38.87 7.83
N ARG A 313 -28.89 39.76 8.55
CA ARG A 313 -30.32 39.64 8.82
C ARG A 313 -31.12 39.55 7.50
N GLY A 314 -32.13 38.70 7.49
CA GLY A 314 -32.91 38.35 6.29
C GLY A 314 -32.37 37.13 5.53
N THR A 315 -31.23 36.58 5.94
CA THR A 315 -30.74 35.27 5.48
C THR A 315 -31.30 34.17 6.40
N THR A 316 -31.78 33.07 5.83
CA THR A 316 -32.28 31.92 6.60
C THR A 316 -31.14 31.02 7.08
N LEU A 317 -31.18 30.64 8.36
CA LEU A 317 -30.35 29.60 8.95
C LEU A 317 -31.18 28.31 9.10
N HIS A 318 -30.81 27.27 8.37
CA HIS A 318 -31.48 25.96 8.41
C HIS A 318 -30.61 24.91 9.10
N MET A 319 -31.21 24.11 9.98
CA MET A 319 -30.59 22.96 10.60
C MET A 319 -30.95 21.68 9.84
N VAL A 320 -29.95 20.83 9.60
CA VAL A 320 -30.14 19.43 9.22
C VAL A 320 -29.76 18.56 10.40
N TYR A 321 -30.76 17.90 10.98
CA TYR A 321 -30.55 16.92 12.05
C TYR A 321 -30.28 15.54 11.44
N VAL A 322 -29.27 14.83 11.94
CA VAL A 322 -28.87 13.50 11.44
C VAL A 322 -29.08 12.45 12.53
N PRO A 323 -30.27 11.81 12.59
CA PRO A 323 -30.52 10.72 13.52
C PRO A 323 -29.50 9.58 13.35
N GLY A 324 -28.98 9.05 14.46
CA GLY A 324 -27.99 7.97 14.45
C GLY A 324 -26.56 8.37 14.06
N GLY A 325 -26.31 9.66 13.76
CA GLY A 325 -24.95 10.18 13.66
C GLY A 325 -24.25 10.26 15.02
N CYS A 326 -22.93 10.40 15.04
CA CYS A 326 -22.14 10.49 16.27
C CYS A 326 -21.18 11.67 16.21
N TYR A 327 -21.17 12.45 17.30
CA TYR A 327 -20.27 13.57 17.54
C TYR A 327 -19.33 13.22 18.70
N ASP A 328 -18.06 13.00 18.40
CA ASP A 328 -17.03 12.73 19.40
C ASP A 328 -16.08 13.93 19.50
N TYR A 329 -16.34 14.82 20.45
CA TYR A 329 -15.46 15.94 20.75
C TYR A 329 -14.20 15.45 21.46
N LEU A 330 -13.05 15.89 20.99
CA LEU A 330 -11.78 15.66 21.65
C LEU A 330 -11.77 16.54 22.91
N THR A 331 -12.00 15.98 24.09
CA THR A 331 -12.04 16.76 25.35
C THR A 331 -10.62 17.06 25.87
N LEU A 332 -10.53 17.64 27.06
CA LEU A 332 -9.27 17.75 27.82
C LEU A 332 -9.09 16.59 28.81
N SER A 333 -9.92 15.54 28.76
CA SER A 333 -9.78 14.37 29.64
C SER A 333 -8.77 13.37 29.07
N GLY A 334 -7.75 13.03 29.85
CA GLY A 334 -6.75 12.03 29.46
C GLY A 334 -7.36 10.65 29.31
N ARG A 335 -8.24 10.26 30.25
CA ARG A 335 -8.99 9.00 30.20
C ARG A 335 -9.82 8.84 28.94
N GLU A 336 -10.57 9.87 28.53
CA GLU A 336 -11.36 9.80 27.30
C GLU A 336 -10.47 9.71 26.05
N HIS A 337 -9.31 10.36 26.05
CA HIS A 337 -8.32 10.24 24.98
C HIS A 337 -7.77 8.81 24.87
N ILE A 338 -7.33 8.21 25.98
CA ILE A 338 -6.89 6.81 26.02
C ILE A 338 -8.02 5.87 25.59
N GLY A 339 -9.24 6.08 26.11
CA GLY A 339 -10.42 5.30 25.76
C GLY A 339 -10.75 5.35 24.26
N ARG A 340 -10.52 6.50 23.61
CA ARG A 340 -10.69 6.66 22.16
C ARG A 340 -9.68 5.85 21.37
N LEU A 341 -8.41 5.89 21.74
CA LEU A 341 -7.35 5.14 21.07
C LEU A 341 -7.48 3.62 21.30
N THR A 342 -8.01 3.21 22.45
CA THR A 342 -8.16 1.79 22.82
C THR A 342 -9.55 1.19 22.50
N LYS A 343 -10.41 1.96 21.84
CA LYS A 343 -11.78 1.54 21.48
C LYS A 343 -11.77 0.25 20.64
N LYS A 344 -12.73 -0.65 20.86
CA LYS A 344 -12.88 -1.86 20.04
C LYS A 344 -13.00 -1.53 18.55
N GLY A 345 -12.34 -2.32 17.70
CA GLY A 345 -12.30 -2.10 16.24
C GLY A 345 -11.10 -1.26 15.76
N THR A 346 -10.24 -0.79 16.67
CA THR A 346 -8.95 -0.17 16.35
C THR A 346 -7.84 -1.22 16.19
N GLU A 347 -6.83 -0.88 15.39
CA GLU A 347 -5.68 -1.73 15.12
C GLU A 347 -4.74 -1.79 16.32
N ARG A 348 -4.25 -2.99 16.63
CA ARG A 348 -3.34 -3.21 17.75
C ARG A 348 -1.96 -2.59 17.50
N ASP A 349 -1.45 -2.77 16.29
CA ASP A 349 -0.17 -2.25 15.81
C ASP A 349 -0.46 -1.40 14.57
N THR A 350 -0.27 -0.09 14.70
CA THR A 350 -0.42 0.86 13.60
C THR A 350 0.92 1.50 13.31
N LEU A 351 1.45 1.26 12.11
CA LEU A 351 2.73 1.81 11.67
C LEU A 351 3.87 1.63 12.71
N SER A 352 3.89 0.51 13.45
CA SER A 352 4.88 0.25 14.50
C SER A 352 5.74 -0.98 14.19
N HIS A 353 6.85 -1.13 14.91
CA HIS A 353 7.68 -2.33 14.90
C HIS A 353 7.79 -2.85 16.33
N ILE A 354 7.36 -4.09 16.53
CA ILE A 354 7.33 -4.76 17.83
C ILE A 354 8.17 -6.03 17.71
N GLN A 355 9.33 -6.07 18.36
CA GLN A 355 10.23 -7.21 18.30
C GLN A 355 9.62 -8.46 18.94
N ASN A 356 8.98 -8.31 20.11
CA ASN A 356 8.28 -9.40 20.81
C ASN A 356 6.78 -9.12 20.87
N THR A 357 6.04 -9.60 19.87
CA THR A 357 4.59 -9.39 19.78
C THR A 357 3.83 -10.06 20.93
N GLN A 358 4.37 -11.09 21.59
CA GLN A 358 3.67 -11.72 22.72
C GLN A 358 3.60 -10.80 23.96
N CYS A 359 4.45 -9.77 24.04
CA CYS A 359 4.45 -8.82 25.14
C CYS A 359 3.35 -7.75 25.03
N VAL A 360 2.69 -7.61 23.87
CA VAL A 360 1.60 -6.64 23.68
C VAL A 360 0.26 -7.37 23.74
N SER A 361 -0.58 -7.01 24.70
CA SER A 361 -1.93 -7.57 24.83
C SER A 361 -2.85 -7.14 23.66
N ASP A 362 -3.93 -7.88 23.42
CA ASP A 362 -4.88 -7.58 22.34
C ASP A 362 -5.60 -6.23 22.51
N GLY A 363 -5.78 -5.78 23.75
CA GLY A 363 -6.32 -4.46 24.08
C GLY A 363 -5.29 -3.34 24.17
N GLY A 364 -3.99 -3.64 24.05
CA GLY A 364 -2.92 -2.65 24.01
C GLY A 364 -2.78 -2.01 22.63
N ARG A 365 -2.31 -0.76 22.56
CA ARG A 365 -2.15 -0.03 21.30
C ARG A 365 -0.74 0.51 21.13
N VAL A 366 -0.17 0.27 19.96
CA VAL A 366 1.16 0.77 19.60
C VAL A 366 1.07 1.52 18.28
N ILE A 367 1.37 2.83 18.31
CA ILE A 367 1.22 3.74 17.17
C ILE A 367 2.57 4.37 16.84
N ASN A 368 3.05 4.24 15.60
CA ASN A 368 4.32 4.82 15.16
C ASN A 368 5.47 4.66 16.16
N SER A 369 5.69 3.45 16.65
CA SER A 369 6.66 3.21 17.72
C SER A 369 7.56 2.00 17.43
N VAL A 370 8.74 2.01 18.04
CA VAL A 370 9.73 0.93 17.98
C VAL A 370 9.87 0.32 19.36
N LEU A 371 9.50 -0.95 19.52
CA LEU A 371 9.62 -1.69 20.78
C LEU A 371 10.65 -2.82 20.61
N GLU A 372 11.78 -2.71 21.30
CA GLU A 372 12.86 -3.70 21.33
C GLU A 372 12.93 -4.40 22.68
N GLY A 373 13.25 -5.70 22.70
CA GLY A 373 13.28 -6.51 23.92
C GLY A 373 11.90 -6.69 24.58
N ASP A 374 11.91 -6.88 25.89
CA ASP A 374 10.71 -7.21 26.68
C ASP A 374 9.91 -5.95 27.08
N VAL A 375 9.25 -5.30 26.12
CA VAL A 375 8.30 -4.21 26.40
C VAL A 375 6.88 -4.75 26.49
N ARG A 376 6.35 -4.87 27.71
CA ARG A 376 5.02 -5.39 28.01
C ARG A 376 3.97 -4.28 27.99
N VAL A 377 2.89 -4.48 27.24
CA VAL A 377 1.83 -3.49 27.06
C VAL A 377 0.47 -4.11 27.44
N ALA A 378 -0.06 -3.66 28.56
CA ALA A 378 -1.33 -4.14 29.11
C ALA A 378 -2.55 -3.71 28.30
N SER A 379 -3.69 -4.34 28.55
CA SER A 379 -4.95 -4.00 27.87
C SER A 379 -5.41 -2.61 28.30
N GLY A 380 -5.78 -1.75 27.34
CA GLY A 380 -6.14 -0.36 27.63
C GLY A 380 -4.94 0.57 27.80
N ALA A 381 -3.71 0.09 27.54
CA ALA A 381 -2.51 0.92 27.50
C ALA A 381 -2.19 1.36 26.07
N VAL A 382 -1.57 2.54 25.93
CA VAL A 382 -1.20 3.14 24.65
C VAL A 382 0.28 3.55 24.65
N ILE A 383 1.00 3.19 23.60
CA ILE A 383 2.32 3.74 23.28
C ILE A 383 2.22 4.41 21.92
N GLN A 384 2.62 5.68 21.83
CA GLN A 384 2.66 6.40 20.56
C GLN A 384 3.94 7.20 20.38
N HIS A 385 4.50 7.22 19.17
CA HIS A 385 5.68 8.03 18.85
C HIS A 385 6.90 7.76 19.75
N CYS A 386 7.08 6.51 20.20
CA CYS A 386 8.15 6.13 21.12
C CYS A 386 9.17 5.18 20.48
N HIS A 387 10.40 5.22 20.97
CA HIS A 387 11.41 4.18 20.76
C HIS A 387 11.83 3.65 22.14
N LEU A 388 11.38 2.45 22.49
CA LEU A 388 11.59 1.86 23.82
C LEU A 388 12.40 0.58 23.74
N GLN A 389 13.32 0.42 24.69
CA GLN A 389 14.13 -0.78 24.88
C GLN A 389 13.81 -1.43 26.22
N GLY A 390 13.38 -2.69 26.17
CA GLY A 390 12.98 -3.48 27.32
C GLY A 390 14.15 -3.84 28.26
N PRO A 391 13.83 -4.30 29.48
CA PRO A 391 12.49 -4.60 29.98
C PRO A 391 11.70 -3.32 30.32
N VAL A 392 10.45 -3.18 29.90
CA VAL A 392 9.56 -2.05 30.28
C VAL A 392 8.14 -2.59 30.44
N GLU A 393 7.42 -2.16 31.48
CA GLU A 393 6.03 -2.57 31.71
C GLU A 393 5.10 -1.35 31.66
N VAL A 394 4.15 -1.37 30.72
CA VAL A 394 3.17 -0.31 30.50
C VAL A 394 1.80 -0.81 30.90
N ASN A 395 1.31 -0.27 32.01
CA ASN A 395 0.10 -0.71 32.70
C ASN A 395 -1.19 -0.16 32.11
N SER A 396 -2.33 -0.72 32.54
CA SER A 396 -3.65 -0.37 32.00
C SER A 396 -3.97 1.10 32.25
N GLY A 397 -4.60 1.76 31.28
CA GLY A 397 -4.92 3.18 31.35
C GLY A 397 -3.71 4.10 31.18
N CYS A 398 -2.50 3.58 30.94
CA CYS A 398 -1.33 4.42 30.71
C CYS A 398 -1.20 4.86 29.24
N LEU A 399 -0.65 6.07 29.04
CA LEU A 399 -0.24 6.59 27.74
C LEU A 399 1.24 7.01 27.81
N LEU A 400 2.08 6.40 26.99
CA LEU A 400 3.45 6.85 26.78
C LEU A 400 3.57 7.48 25.39
N SER A 401 4.03 8.73 25.32
CA SER A 401 4.14 9.46 24.05
C SER A 401 5.49 10.16 23.88
N GLY A 402 6.10 10.10 22.70
CA GLY A 402 7.28 10.93 22.38
C GLY A 402 8.53 10.58 23.19
N LEU A 403 8.67 9.33 23.65
CA LEU A 403 9.80 8.89 24.46
C LEU A 403 10.91 8.27 23.60
N GLU A 404 12.15 8.63 23.89
CA GLU A 404 13.32 8.15 23.16
C GLU A 404 13.93 6.90 23.81
N VAL A 405 14.84 6.24 23.10
CA VAL A 405 15.51 5.02 23.59
C VAL A 405 16.24 5.26 24.91
N THR A 406 16.81 6.46 25.08
CA THR A 406 17.49 6.93 26.30
C THR A 406 16.55 7.09 27.49
N SER A 407 15.25 7.26 27.26
CA SER A 407 14.23 7.31 28.32
C SER A 407 13.98 5.93 28.95
N SER A 408 14.26 4.84 28.22
CA SER A 408 13.89 3.47 28.63
C SER A 408 14.49 3.04 29.98
N SER A 409 15.78 3.34 30.22
CA SER A 409 16.45 2.99 31.48
C SER A 409 15.90 3.74 32.69
N HIS A 410 15.32 4.92 32.46
CA HIS A 410 14.70 5.72 33.51
C HIS A 410 13.30 5.21 33.81
N ILE A 411 12.51 4.88 32.78
CA ILE A 411 11.17 4.27 32.94
C ILE A 411 11.26 2.93 33.68
N GLN A 412 12.30 2.14 33.41
CA GLN A 412 12.61 0.89 34.13
C GLN A 412 12.70 1.04 35.65
N GLN A 413 13.17 2.19 36.12
CA GLN A 413 13.32 2.49 37.53
C GLN A 413 12.03 3.02 38.16
N LEU A 414 11.01 3.31 37.34
CA LEU A 414 9.71 3.80 37.80
C LEU A 414 8.79 2.64 38.15
N ALA A 415 8.16 2.74 39.32
CA ALA A 415 6.98 1.95 39.63
C ALA A 415 5.76 2.54 38.89
N LEU A 416 5.75 2.45 37.56
CA LEU A 416 4.64 2.94 36.74
C LEU A 416 3.38 2.14 37.09
N THR A 417 2.44 2.72 37.83
CA THR A 417 1.14 2.08 38.11
C THR A 417 0.13 2.45 37.01
N ASN A 418 -1.10 1.93 37.10
CA ASN A 418 -2.17 2.22 36.14
C ASN A 418 -2.43 3.72 35.98
N ASP A 419 -3.05 4.09 34.86
CA ASP A 419 -3.67 5.41 34.63
C ASP A 419 -2.70 6.61 34.65
N HIS A 420 -1.44 6.38 34.25
CA HIS A 420 -0.42 7.44 34.12
C HIS A 420 -0.16 7.82 32.65
N ILE A 421 -0.04 9.12 32.40
CA ILE A 421 0.29 9.68 31.10
C ILE A 421 1.67 10.32 31.19
N ILE A 422 2.63 9.85 30.41
CA ILE A 422 3.99 10.41 30.31
C ILE A 422 4.25 10.81 28.86
N GLN A 423 4.65 12.07 28.67
CA GLN A 423 4.86 12.63 27.33
C GLN A 423 6.19 13.38 27.25
N GLY A 424 6.93 13.16 26.16
CA GLY A 424 8.03 14.04 25.74
C GLY A 424 7.52 15.09 24.75
N HIS A 425 7.91 16.35 24.97
CA HIS A 425 7.55 17.48 24.12
C HIS A 425 8.83 18.20 23.66
N HIS A 426 9.01 18.33 22.36
CA HIS A 426 10.03 19.19 21.79
C HIS A 426 9.54 20.63 21.86
N ILE A 427 10.23 21.46 22.64
CA ILE A 427 9.90 22.88 22.79
C ILE A 427 11.02 23.75 22.26
N GLN A 428 10.66 24.98 21.89
CA GLN A 428 11.60 26.03 21.50
C GLN A 428 11.55 27.17 22.51
N LEU A 429 12.65 27.37 23.23
CA LEU A 429 12.83 28.48 24.15
C LEU A 429 13.85 29.47 23.59
N GLY A 430 13.36 30.54 22.96
CA GLY A 430 14.22 31.45 22.19
C GLY A 430 14.89 30.70 21.05
N GLU A 431 16.22 30.58 21.09
CA GLU A 431 16.99 29.79 20.10
C GLU A 431 17.27 28.35 20.57
N MET A 432 16.94 28.00 21.81
CA MET A 432 17.21 26.67 22.38
C MET A 432 16.09 25.69 22.04
N LYS A 433 16.46 24.54 21.46
CA LYS A 433 15.54 23.40 21.27
C LYS A 433 15.81 22.37 22.36
N ILE A 434 14.79 22.05 23.15
CA ILE A 434 14.91 21.19 24.33
C ILE A 434 13.70 20.24 24.38
N THR A 435 13.92 19.00 24.80
CA THR A 435 12.84 18.06 25.11
C THR A 435 12.45 18.20 26.58
N VAL A 436 11.16 18.47 26.84
CA VAL A 436 10.59 18.54 28.18
C VAL A 436 9.65 17.36 28.39
N TYR A 437 9.78 16.70 29.52
CA TYR A 437 8.93 15.57 29.87
C TYR A 437 7.85 15.99 30.86
N THR A 438 6.61 15.59 30.58
CA THR A 438 5.46 15.82 31.44
C THR A 438 4.92 14.49 31.97
N VAL A 439 4.27 14.55 33.12
CA VAL A 439 3.56 13.42 33.73
C VAL A 439 2.27 13.89 34.37
N LEU A 440 1.18 13.17 34.09
CA LEU A 440 -0.18 13.46 34.54
C LEU A 440 -0.92 12.15 34.84
N GLY A 441 -1.97 12.20 35.65
CA GLY A 441 -2.93 11.12 35.82
C GLY A 441 -4.04 11.19 34.77
N ALA A 442 -4.54 10.04 34.31
CA ALA A 442 -5.62 9.96 33.32
C ALA A 442 -6.94 10.59 33.81
N TYR A 443 -7.14 10.69 35.13
CA TYR A 443 -8.33 11.26 35.77
C TYR A 443 -8.16 12.70 36.23
N ASP A 444 -6.97 13.31 36.05
CA ASP A 444 -6.72 14.67 36.50
C ASP A 444 -7.54 15.70 35.69
N ASP A 445 -8.26 16.59 36.38
CA ASP A 445 -8.89 17.76 35.76
C ASP A 445 -7.90 18.92 35.70
N LEU A 446 -7.52 19.30 34.48
CA LEU A 446 -6.47 20.29 34.25
C LEU A 446 -6.86 21.72 34.65
N LYS A 447 -8.15 22.04 34.77
CA LYS A 447 -8.64 23.43 34.92
C LYS A 447 -9.22 23.76 36.29
N VAL A 448 -9.54 22.75 37.08
CA VAL A 448 -10.07 22.90 38.43
C VAL A 448 -9.01 23.49 39.35
N SER A 449 -9.42 24.27 40.36
CA SER A 449 -8.50 24.87 41.32
C SER A 449 -7.94 23.80 42.25
N CYS A 450 -6.67 23.90 42.67
CA CYS A 450 -6.07 22.91 43.57
C CYS A 450 -6.76 22.80 44.93
N ASP A 451 -7.51 23.83 45.33
CA ASP A 451 -8.29 23.88 46.57
C ASP A 451 -9.65 23.17 46.48
N ASP A 452 -10.10 22.82 45.27
CA ASP A 452 -11.35 22.08 45.09
C ASP A 452 -11.20 20.61 45.55
N ASP A 453 -12.20 20.08 46.23
CA ASP A 453 -12.20 18.72 46.81
C ASP A 453 -11.93 17.58 45.80
N GLY A 454 -12.17 17.84 44.51
CA GLY A 454 -11.97 16.91 43.40
C GLY A 454 -10.67 17.11 42.61
N ALA A 455 -9.82 18.08 42.97
CA ALA A 455 -8.59 18.38 42.25
C ALA A 455 -7.49 17.35 42.55
N THR A 456 -6.92 16.77 41.48
CA THR A 456 -5.88 15.75 41.60
C THR A 456 -4.65 16.06 40.74
N PHE A 457 -3.53 15.47 41.13
CA PHE A 457 -2.33 15.33 40.33
C PHE A 457 -1.82 13.89 40.46
N LEU A 458 -1.55 13.22 39.33
CA LEU A 458 -1.25 11.80 39.26
C LEU A 458 -2.39 10.93 39.84
N ASN A 459 -3.64 11.36 39.67
CA ASN A 459 -4.83 10.73 40.25
C ASN A 459 -4.89 10.76 41.79
N HIS A 460 -4.02 11.55 42.45
CA HIS A 460 -3.98 11.71 43.91
C HIS A 460 -4.31 13.14 44.31
N ARG A 461 -4.75 13.36 45.56
CA ARG A 461 -5.03 14.71 46.06
C ARG A 461 -3.74 15.51 46.17
N TRP A 462 -3.83 16.82 45.92
CA TRP A 462 -2.70 17.74 46.08
C TRP A 462 -2.07 17.70 47.47
N SER A 463 -2.87 17.48 48.53
CA SER A 463 -2.38 17.31 49.90
C SER A 463 -1.37 16.16 50.06
N ASP A 464 -1.57 15.07 49.30
CA ASP A 464 -0.72 13.88 49.37
C ASP A 464 0.62 14.16 48.71
N LEU A 465 0.60 14.92 47.60
CA LEU A 465 1.81 15.40 46.93
C LEU A 465 2.63 16.30 47.83
N TYR A 466 2.02 17.32 48.45
CA TYR A 466 2.71 18.25 49.35
C TYR A 466 3.35 17.51 50.53
N SER A 467 2.62 16.58 51.12
CA SER A 467 3.12 15.78 52.26
C SER A 467 4.29 14.88 51.87
N ARG A 468 4.25 14.29 50.67
CA ARG A 468 5.32 13.38 50.17
C ARG A 468 6.57 14.13 49.71
N THR A 469 6.39 15.25 49.02
CA THR A 469 7.48 15.95 48.30
C THR A 469 8.04 17.16 49.06
N GLY A 470 7.26 17.74 49.98
CA GLY A 470 7.59 19.00 50.66
C GLY A 470 7.34 20.26 49.81
N ILE A 471 6.80 20.11 48.58
CA ILE A 471 6.43 21.22 47.70
C ILE A 471 5.38 22.11 48.39
N GLN A 472 5.54 23.43 48.26
CA GLN A 472 4.56 24.42 48.71
C GLN A 472 3.85 25.08 47.51
N PRO A 473 2.63 25.62 47.67
CA PRO A 473 1.92 26.30 46.59
C PRO A 473 2.71 27.43 45.92
N GLU A 474 3.48 28.21 46.68
CA GLU A 474 4.39 29.24 46.17
C GLU A 474 5.53 28.72 45.28
N ASP A 475 5.87 27.43 45.36
CA ASP A 475 6.82 26.82 44.44
C ASP A 475 6.21 26.62 43.04
N LEU A 476 4.88 26.55 42.92
CA LEU A 476 4.14 26.14 41.73
C LEU A 476 3.50 27.31 40.98
N TRP A 477 2.95 28.28 41.71
CA TRP A 477 2.19 29.40 41.16
C TRP A 477 2.72 30.74 41.64
N TRP A 478 2.63 31.75 40.78
CA TRP A 478 2.86 33.13 41.15
C TRP A 478 1.57 33.83 41.59
N SER A 479 1.70 34.90 42.39
CA SER A 479 0.56 35.67 42.88
C SER A 479 -0.30 36.22 41.74
N GLY A 480 -1.62 35.99 41.82
CA GLY A 480 -2.61 36.53 40.88
C GLY A 480 -3.00 35.64 39.69
N ARG A 481 -2.48 34.41 39.57
CA ARG A 481 -2.93 33.41 38.57
C ARG A 481 -3.87 32.35 39.16
N SER A 482 -4.65 31.69 38.31
CA SER A 482 -5.49 30.56 38.71
C SER A 482 -4.62 29.39 39.17
N GLN A 483 -4.86 28.89 40.38
CA GLN A 483 -4.13 27.77 40.99
C GLN A 483 -4.59 26.42 40.45
N SER A 484 -4.57 26.26 39.13
CA SER A 484 -4.96 25.02 38.44
C SER A 484 -3.73 24.20 38.03
N LEU A 485 -3.92 22.91 37.76
CA LEU A 485 -2.86 22.03 37.25
C LEU A 485 -2.26 22.51 35.93
N MET A 486 -3.08 23.09 35.04
CA MET A 486 -2.63 23.68 33.78
C MET A 486 -1.61 24.82 33.96
N GLU A 487 -1.68 25.57 35.06
CA GLU A 487 -0.80 26.71 35.38
C GLU A 487 0.34 26.36 36.36
N ALA A 488 0.35 25.14 36.91
CA ALA A 488 1.34 24.73 37.91
C ALA A 488 2.70 24.45 37.26
N ARG A 489 3.76 25.13 37.72
CA ARG A 489 5.12 24.97 37.21
C ARG A 489 5.83 23.74 37.75
N LEU A 490 5.37 22.58 37.26
CA LEU A 490 5.81 21.27 37.70
C LEU A 490 7.01 20.73 36.92
N PHE A 491 7.12 21.07 35.63
CA PHE A 491 7.94 20.32 34.69
C PHE A 491 9.32 20.95 34.54
N PRO A 492 10.40 20.29 35.00
CA PRO A 492 11.75 20.84 34.91
C PRO A 492 12.26 20.81 33.46
N VAL A 493 12.97 21.86 33.07
CA VAL A 493 13.40 22.09 31.68
C VAL A 493 14.89 22.27 31.59
N PHE A 494 15.46 23.11 32.44
CA PHE A 494 16.84 23.55 32.30
C PHE A 494 17.49 23.86 33.65
N GLN A 495 18.69 23.31 33.86
CA GLN A 495 19.52 23.61 35.01
C GLN A 495 20.68 24.54 34.59
N PRO A 496 20.84 25.73 35.20
CA PRO A 496 21.82 26.75 34.76
C PRO A 496 23.27 26.30 34.59
N ARG A 497 23.71 25.27 35.32
CA ARG A 497 25.08 24.69 35.22
C ARG A 497 25.10 23.24 34.70
N GLY A 498 23.93 22.67 34.40
CA GLY A 498 23.75 21.26 34.03
C GLY A 498 23.14 21.03 32.64
N GLY A 499 22.57 22.06 32.02
CA GLY A 499 21.95 21.95 30.69
C GLY A 499 20.48 21.54 30.75
N ALA A 500 19.99 20.97 29.65
CA ALA A 500 18.63 20.41 29.57
C ALA A 500 18.46 19.28 30.60
N VAL A 501 17.28 19.23 31.21
CA VAL A 501 16.97 18.22 32.23
C VAL A 501 16.18 17.08 31.60
N GLY A 502 16.66 15.84 31.80
CA GLY A 502 16.00 14.65 31.29
C GLY A 502 14.85 14.18 32.19
N LEU A 503 14.40 12.94 31.97
CA LEU A 503 13.29 12.33 32.71
C LEU A 503 13.62 12.17 34.22
N GLU A 504 14.90 12.07 34.56
CA GLU A 504 15.43 11.67 35.87
C GLU A 504 15.27 12.70 37.00
N VAL A 505 15.55 13.98 36.78
CA VAL A 505 15.51 14.99 37.87
C VAL A 505 14.09 15.53 38.11
N GLY A 506 13.16 15.28 37.17
CA GLY A 506 11.80 15.83 37.19
C GLY A 506 10.72 14.78 37.33
N VAL A 507 10.33 14.19 36.21
CA VAL A 507 9.20 13.25 36.12
C VAL A 507 9.42 12.04 37.05
N CYS A 508 10.63 11.47 37.07
CA CYS A 508 10.92 10.35 37.95
C CYS A 508 10.71 10.68 39.42
N TRP A 509 11.21 11.84 39.88
CA TRP A 509 11.07 12.27 41.27
C TRP A 509 9.62 12.61 41.63
N LEU A 510 8.87 13.27 40.74
CA LEU A 510 7.44 13.54 40.94
C LEU A 510 6.61 12.25 41.08
N MET A 511 7.06 11.15 40.48
CA MET A 511 6.46 9.82 40.64
C MET A 511 6.97 9.03 41.86
N GLY A 512 7.86 9.60 42.68
CA GLY A 512 8.42 8.96 43.88
C GLY A 512 9.75 8.22 43.64
N GLY A 513 10.41 8.43 42.50
CA GLY A 513 11.76 7.97 42.23
C GLY A 513 12.84 8.74 43.01
N PRO A 514 14.13 8.38 42.86
CA PRO A 514 15.24 9.01 43.59
C PRO A 514 15.39 10.49 43.21
N GLY A 515 15.58 11.36 44.20
CA GLY A 515 15.76 12.80 44.01
C GLY A 515 15.58 13.60 45.31
N ALA A 516 15.80 14.92 45.26
CA ALA A 516 15.65 15.81 46.41
C ALA A 516 14.91 17.10 46.04
N LEU A 517 14.12 17.63 46.97
CA LEU A 517 13.34 18.87 46.78
C LEU A 517 14.23 20.07 46.44
N GLU A 518 15.43 20.20 47.05
CA GLU A 518 16.33 21.31 46.75
C GLU A 518 16.84 21.26 45.30
N GLN A 519 17.08 20.06 44.78
CA GLN A 519 17.51 19.87 43.39
C GLN A 519 16.38 20.26 42.44
N TRP A 520 15.16 19.81 42.69
CA TRP A 520 14.00 20.17 41.87
C TRP A 520 13.70 21.68 41.90
N ARG A 521 13.80 22.33 43.07
CA ARG A 521 13.64 23.79 43.21
C ARG A 521 14.70 24.59 42.44
N ALA A 522 15.92 24.06 42.33
CA ALA A 522 17.03 24.72 41.65
C ALA A 522 16.92 24.68 40.12
N VAL A 523 16.05 23.85 39.56
CA VAL A 523 15.83 23.74 38.11
C VAL A 523 14.76 24.72 37.65
N TRP A 524 14.94 25.27 36.46
CA TRP A 524 13.95 26.10 35.81
C TRP A 524 12.79 25.24 35.29
N ARG A 525 11.55 25.62 35.64
CA ARG A 525 10.34 24.82 35.45
C ARG A 525 9.30 25.57 34.63
N LEU A 526 8.54 24.80 33.85
CA LEU A 526 7.40 25.28 33.08
C LEU A 526 6.10 24.63 33.57
N SER A 527 5.00 25.34 33.34
CA SER A 527 3.65 24.80 33.45
C SER A 527 3.23 24.05 32.18
N LEU A 528 2.18 23.23 32.26
CA LEU A 528 1.65 22.54 31.08
C LEU A 528 1.25 23.53 29.98
N ARG A 529 0.61 24.66 30.36
CA ARG A 529 0.25 25.72 29.40
C ARG A 529 1.48 26.28 28.68
N GLU A 530 2.55 26.54 29.42
CA GLU A 530 3.79 27.05 28.84
C GLU A 530 4.44 26.02 27.90
N VAL A 531 4.46 24.74 28.29
CA VAL A 531 4.96 23.65 27.44
C VAL A 531 4.20 23.60 26.11
N LEU A 532 2.86 23.63 26.15
CA LEU A 532 2.03 23.61 24.94
C LEU A 532 2.27 24.85 24.06
N SER A 533 2.36 26.04 24.65
CA SER A 533 2.62 27.28 23.91
C SER A 533 4.01 27.39 23.30
N LEU A 534 4.99 26.65 23.85
CA LEU A 534 6.38 26.65 23.39
C LEU A 534 6.71 25.44 22.53
N THR A 535 5.74 24.57 22.23
CA THR A 535 5.97 23.34 21.47
C THR A 535 6.41 23.65 20.04
N ASP A 536 7.58 23.11 19.65
CA ASP A 536 8.08 23.16 18.28
C ASP A 536 7.35 22.12 17.44
N GLN A 537 6.21 22.51 16.87
CA GLN A 537 5.38 21.61 16.07
C GLN A 537 6.10 21.05 14.84
N GLU A 538 6.99 21.84 14.23
CA GLU A 538 7.80 21.35 13.11
C GLU A 538 8.78 20.27 13.58
N GLY A 539 9.45 20.50 14.71
CA GLY A 539 10.32 19.52 15.36
C GLY A 539 9.61 18.22 15.68
N GLU A 540 8.42 18.31 16.28
CA GLU A 540 7.56 17.15 16.59
C GLU A 540 7.16 16.35 15.35
N LEU A 541 6.65 17.00 14.30
CA LEU A 541 6.26 16.32 13.06
C LEU A 541 7.45 15.67 12.36
N ARG A 542 8.60 16.35 12.31
CA ARG A 542 9.85 15.79 11.75
C ARG A 542 10.33 14.57 12.54
N TRP A 543 10.26 14.60 13.87
CA TRP A 543 10.60 13.45 14.71
C TRP A 543 9.68 12.26 14.42
N ARG A 544 8.35 12.48 14.39
CA ARG A 544 7.37 11.45 14.07
C ARG A 544 7.58 10.85 12.68
N GLU A 545 7.94 11.70 11.69
CA GLU A 545 8.28 11.29 10.33
C GLU A 545 9.54 10.41 10.30
N ALA A 546 10.62 10.82 10.99
CA ALA A 546 11.85 10.03 11.09
C ALA A 546 11.59 8.65 11.73
N LEU A 547 10.79 8.60 12.79
CA LEU A 547 10.40 7.36 13.45
C LEU A 547 9.54 6.47 12.53
N PHE A 548 8.60 7.04 11.79
CA PHE A 548 7.78 6.32 10.81
C PHE A 548 8.64 5.62 9.76
N PHE A 549 9.66 6.30 9.23
CA PHE A 549 10.57 5.71 8.26
C PHE A 549 11.54 4.68 8.87
N GLN A 550 11.97 4.89 10.12
CA GLN A 550 12.72 3.87 10.87
C GLN A 550 11.88 2.59 11.05
N VAL A 551 10.63 2.72 11.47
CA VAL A 551 9.70 1.59 11.57
C VAL A 551 9.51 0.92 10.21
N GLY A 552 9.26 1.70 9.15
CA GLY A 552 9.06 1.19 7.81
C GLY A 552 10.23 0.30 7.34
N ARG A 553 11.47 0.74 7.56
CA ARG A 553 12.67 -0.05 7.23
C ARG A 553 12.75 -1.36 8.02
N ARG A 554 12.42 -1.34 9.32
CA ARG A 554 12.40 -2.55 10.15
C ARG A 554 11.31 -3.53 9.71
N ARG A 555 10.10 -3.04 9.42
CA ARG A 555 9.00 -3.86 8.88
C ARG A 555 9.36 -4.48 7.54
N VAL A 556 10.05 -3.75 6.64
CA VAL A 556 10.58 -4.29 5.38
C VAL A 556 11.56 -5.42 5.65
N MET A 557 12.49 -5.22 6.59
CA MET A 557 13.47 -6.24 6.99
C MET A 557 12.79 -7.49 7.55
N ASP A 558 11.85 -7.33 8.48
CA ASP A 558 11.12 -8.44 9.09
C ASP A 558 10.30 -9.19 8.04
N ASN A 559 9.60 -8.47 7.15
CA ASN A 559 8.80 -9.08 6.08
C ASN A 559 9.64 -9.93 5.13
N LEU A 560 10.81 -9.44 4.71
CA LEU A 560 11.70 -10.16 3.80
C LEU A 560 12.36 -11.36 4.49
N LYS A 561 12.84 -11.20 5.73
CA LYS A 561 13.46 -12.29 6.50
C LYS A 561 12.47 -13.39 6.88
N SER A 562 11.24 -13.02 7.24
CA SER A 562 10.16 -13.97 7.55
C SER A 562 9.47 -14.54 6.30
N GLN A 563 9.85 -14.09 5.10
CA GLN A 563 9.24 -14.48 3.82
C GLN A 563 7.72 -14.25 3.77
N SER A 564 7.23 -13.21 4.46
CA SER A 564 5.81 -12.90 4.56
C SER A 564 5.23 -12.38 3.24
N ASP A 565 3.95 -12.68 3.00
CA ASP A 565 3.19 -12.28 1.81
C ASP A 565 2.62 -10.85 1.85
N ARG A 566 3.02 -10.02 2.83
CA ARG A 566 2.63 -8.60 2.81
C ARG A 566 3.33 -7.84 1.68
N GLY A 567 2.55 -7.06 0.94
CA GLY A 567 3.06 -6.15 -0.08
C GLY A 567 3.83 -4.97 0.52
N LEU A 568 4.96 -4.61 -0.09
CA LEU A 568 5.86 -3.55 0.39
C LEU A 568 5.82 -2.27 -0.45
N LEU A 569 5.13 -2.30 -1.60
CA LEU A 569 5.09 -1.18 -2.54
C LEU A 569 4.54 0.12 -1.92
N PRO A 570 3.48 0.11 -1.08
CA PRO A 570 3.03 1.33 -0.41
C PRO A 570 4.09 1.94 0.51
N SER A 571 4.88 1.12 1.20
CA SER A 571 6.00 1.57 2.04
C SER A 571 7.14 2.14 1.21
N PHE A 572 7.44 1.56 0.04
CA PHE A 572 8.46 2.08 -0.87
C PHE A 572 8.09 3.44 -1.44
N ARG A 573 6.82 3.60 -1.86
CA ARG A 573 6.31 4.89 -2.32
C ARG A 573 6.37 5.94 -1.21
N ALA A 574 6.03 5.56 0.03
CA ALA A 574 6.13 6.46 1.18
C ALA A 574 7.58 6.91 1.43
N ALA A 575 8.54 5.97 1.41
CA ALA A 575 9.96 6.27 1.58
C ALA A 575 10.49 7.18 0.47
N VAL A 576 10.10 6.95 -0.79
CA VAL A 576 10.49 7.80 -1.93
C VAL A 576 9.92 9.21 -1.79
N LEU A 577 8.63 9.35 -1.48
CA LEU A 577 7.99 10.65 -1.29
C LEU A 577 8.58 11.42 -0.11
N GLY A 578 8.95 10.74 0.98
CA GLY A 578 9.63 11.34 2.13
C GLY A 578 11.14 11.52 1.97
N GLY A 579 11.72 11.21 0.80
CA GLY A 579 13.16 11.35 0.58
C GLY A 579 14.05 10.33 1.30
N GLN A 580 13.50 9.25 1.85
CA GLN A 580 14.19 8.20 2.63
C GLN A 580 14.55 6.96 1.79
N HIS A 581 14.71 7.15 0.48
CA HIS A 581 14.95 6.06 -0.44
C HIS A 581 16.39 5.52 -0.36
N GLU A 582 17.36 6.35 -0.02
CA GLU A 582 18.77 5.92 0.12
C GLU A 582 18.93 4.92 1.27
N GLU A 583 18.39 5.24 2.45
CA GLU A 583 18.42 4.36 3.61
C GLU A 583 17.66 3.06 3.37
N LEU A 584 16.55 3.13 2.64
CA LEU A 584 15.78 1.96 2.24
C LEU A 584 16.57 1.07 1.27
N LEU A 585 17.23 1.66 0.26
CA LEU A 585 18.07 0.93 -0.68
C LEU A 585 19.24 0.25 0.03
N CYS A 586 19.93 0.95 0.93
CA CYS A 586 20.99 0.36 1.76
C CYS A 586 20.47 -0.81 2.62
N THR A 587 19.26 -0.71 3.16
CA THR A 587 18.63 -1.79 3.94
C THR A 587 18.38 -3.01 3.05
N LEU A 588 17.82 -2.82 1.86
CA LEU A 588 17.56 -3.90 0.90
C LEU A 588 18.85 -4.55 0.39
N ASP A 589 19.88 -3.76 0.08
CA ASP A 589 21.21 -4.27 -0.29
C ASP A 589 21.80 -5.13 0.83
N SER A 590 21.70 -4.67 2.09
CA SER A 590 22.20 -5.41 3.26
C SER A 590 21.50 -6.75 3.44
N ILE A 591 20.17 -6.78 3.29
CA ILE A 591 19.39 -8.02 3.38
C ILE A 591 19.74 -8.96 2.23
N ALA A 592 19.81 -8.46 0.99
CA ALA A 592 20.17 -9.24 -0.18
C ALA A 592 21.55 -9.90 -0.02
N ALA A 593 22.54 -9.11 0.40
CA ALA A 593 23.90 -9.56 0.62
C ALA A 593 24.04 -10.59 1.77
N GLY A 594 23.22 -10.45 2.81
CA GLY A 594 23.19 -11.36 3.96
C GLY A 594 22.42 -12.67 3.74
N SER A 595 21.66 -12.80 2.65
CA SER A 595 20.74 -13.93 2.42
C SER A 595 21.36 -15.10 1.64
N ARG A 596 22.62 -15.45 1.95
CA ARG A 596 23.35 -16.52 1.22
C ARG A 596 22.66 -17.89 1.27
N GLU A 597 21.99 -18.19 2.39
CA GLU A 597 21.30 -19.47 2.60
C GLU A 597 19.93 -19.52 1.91
N ASN A 598 19.37 -18.39 1.49
CA ASN A 598 18.07 -18.31 0.83
C ASN A 598 18.13 -17.35 -0.37
N LEU A 599 18.45 -17.93 -1.54
CA LEU A 599 18.51 -17.20 -2.81
C LEU A 599 17.16 -16.58 -3.21
N GLY A 600 16.03 -17.13 -2.74
CA GLY A 600 14.70 -16.55 -2.97
C GLY A 600 14.53 -15.20 -2.29
N VAL A 601 14.96 -15.08 -1.02
CA VAL A 601 14.97 -13.81 -0.29
C VAL A 601 15.89 -12.80 -0.97
N ALA A 602 17.09 -13.21 -1.38
CA ALA A 602 18.02 -12.33 -2.09
C ALA A 602 17.43 -11.83 -3.43
N ALA A 603 16.83 -12.72 -4.22
CA ALA A 603 16.17 -12.37 -5.48
C ALA A 603 14.99 -11.41 -5.26
N ARG A 604 14.17 -11.65 -4.23
CA ARG A 604 13.07 -10.76 -3.85
C ARG A 604 13.58 -9.38 -3.43
N CYS A 605 14.68 -9.30 -2.67
CA CYS A 605 15.28 -8.01 -2.31
C CYS A 605 15.75 -7.22 -3.54
N LEU A 606 16.39 -7.88 -4.50
CA LEU A 606 16.80 -7.23 -5.77
C LEU A 606 15.59 -6.74 -6.57
N ALA A 607 14.49 -7.51 -6.61
CA ALA A 607 13.24 -7.06 -7.21
C ALA A 607 12.61 -5.87 -6.46
N CYS A 608 12.65 -5.87 -5.13
CA CYS A 608 12.21 -4.73 -4.31
C CYS A 608 13.04 -3.47 -4.58
N ILE A 609 14.36 -3.59 -4.76
CA ILE A 609 15.21 -2.46 -5.17
C ILE A 609 14.74 -1.91 -6.51
N ALA A 610 14.43 -2.77 -7.47
CA ALA A 610 13.89 -2.35 -8.75
C ALA A 610 12.52 -1.65 -8.61
N ASP A 611 11.69 -2.02 -7.64
CA ASP A 611 10.45 -1.31 -7.32
C ASP A 611 10.70 0.08 -6.71
N VAL A 612 11.68 0.23 -5.80
CA VAL A 612 12.10 1.53 -5.26
C VAL A 612 12.59 2.45 -6.38
N LEU A 613 13.44 1.93 -7.29
CA LEU A 613 13.92 2.68 -8.46
C LEU A 613 12.79 3.09 -9.40
N ALA A 614 11.80 2.22 -9.61
CA ALA A 614 10.61 2.56 -10.40
C ALA A 614 9.76 3.65 -9.73
N CYS A 615 9.62 3.60 -8.39
CA CYS A 615 8.95 4.67 -7.64
C CYS A 615 9.70 6.00 -7.76
N LEU A 616 11.04 5.98 -7.65
CA LEU A 616 11.90 7.16 -7.82
C LEU A 616 11.78 7.79 -9.21
N ALA A 617 11.63 6.98 -10.25
CA ALA A 617 11.45 7.49 -11.60
C ALA A 617 10.13 8.28 -11.75
N GLY A 618 9.13 8.00 -10.92
CA GLY A 618 7.76 8.49 -11.05
C GLY A 618 6.96 7.71 -12.09
N GLU A 619 5.66 7.53 -11.82
CA GLU A 619 4.78 6.74 -12.69
C GLU A 619 4.76 7.28 -14.12
N GLY A 620 5.05 6.40 -15.09
CA GLY A 620 5.06 6.72 -16.52
C GLY A 620 6.23 7.60 -17.02
N ARG A 621 7.02 8.22 -16.14
CA ARG A 621 8.06 9.19 -16.55
C ARG A 621 9.35 8.56 -17.07
N GLY A 622 9.71 7.36 -16.59
CA GLY A 622 10.92 6.64 -17.01
C GLY A 622 10.74 5.67 -18.18
N GLY A 623 9.53 5.62 -18.78
CA GLY A 623 9.18 4.67 -19.84
C GLY A 623 8.89 3.25 -19.32
N LEU A 624 8.89 2.27 -20.23
CA LEU A 624 8.53 0.89 -19.89
C LEU A 624 9.60 0.21 -19.05
N ARG A 625 9.22 -0.55 -18.01
CA ARG A 625 10.17 -1.41 -17.27
C ARG A 625 10.46 -2.73 -18.01
N SER A 626 9.84 -2.98 -19.16
CA SER A 626 10.21 -4.08 -20.07
C SER A 626 11.37 -3.67 -20.99
N GLY A 627 12.38 -4.51 -21.15
CA GLY A 627 13.49 -4.26 -22.09
C GLY A 627 14.74 -5.12 -21.82
N PRO A 628 15.80 -4.97 -22.63
CA PRO A 628 17.06 -5.66 -22.40
C PRO A 628 17.75 -5.15 -21.13
N ALA A 629 18.46 -6.05 -20.46
CA ALA A 629 19.22 -5.82 -19.24
C ALA A 629 20.69 -6.28 -19.40
N ALA A 630 21.29 -5.95 -20.54
CA ALA A 630 22.63 -6.40 -20.95
C ALA A 630 23.60 -5.22 -21.15
N ASN A 631 23.42 -4.11 -20.42
CA ASN A 631 24.35 -2.99 -20.53
C ASN A 631 25.73 -3.41 -20.00
N PRO A 632 26.84 -3.17 -20.75
CA PRO A 632 28.18 -3.62 -20.34
C PRO A 632 28.63 -3.14 -18.97
N ALA A 633 28.16 -1.97 -18.49
CA ALA A 633 28.52 -1.44 -17.18
C ALA A 633 28.09 -2.34 -16.01
N TRP A 634 27.05 -3.15 -16.22
CA TRP A 634 26.51 -4.06 -15.20
C TRP A 634 27.09 -5.48 -15.29
N SER A 635 27.83 -5.80 -16.37
CA SER A 635 28.33 -7.14 -16.64
C SER A 635 29.23 -7.70 -15.53
N HIS A 636 30.05 -6.84 -14.92
CA HIS A 636 30.94 -7.23 -13.82
C HIS A 636 30.14 -7.75 -12.61
N ALA A 637 29.06 -7.07 -12.24
CA ALA A 637 28.21 -7.49 -11.13
C ALA A 637 27.51 -8.84 -11.42
N PHE A 638 27.02 -9.03 -12.65
CA PHE A 638 26.43 -10.32 -13.06
C PHE A 638 27.45 -11.46 -13.00
N SER A 639 28.68 -11.25 -13.48
CA SER A 639 29.73 -12.27 -13.41
C SER A 639 30.03 -12.71 -11.99
N ILE A 640 30.02 -11.80 -11.02
CA ILE A 640 30.26 -12.13 -9.61
C ILE A 640 29.10 -12.96 -9.04
N LEU A 641 27.85 -12.60 -9.38
CA LEU A 641 26.67 -13.36 -8.97
C LEU A 641 26.65 -14.77 -9.57
N GLU A 642 27.02 -14.91 -10.85
CA GLU A 642 27.09 -16.21 -11.53
C GLU A 642 28.14 -17.15 -10.91
N GLN A 643 29.22 -16.60 -10.36
CA GLN A 643 30.23 -17.34 -9.60
C GLN A 643 29.78 -17.70 -8.17
N GLY A 644 28.57 -17.30 -7.75
CA GLY A 644 28.02 -17.58 -6.42
C GLY A 644 28.48 -16.63 -5.32
N HIS A 645 29.17 -15.53 -5.65
CA HIS A 645 29.65 -14.53 -4.70
C HIS A 645 28.59 -13.45 -4.43
N LEU A 646 27.53 -13.80 -3.71
CA LEU A 646 26.36 -12.93 -3.49
C LEU A 646 26.70 -11.53 -2.94
N LEU A 647 27.47 -11.46 -1.84
CA LEU A 647 27.87 -10.19 -1.20
C LEU A 647 28.56 -9.23 -2.19
N GLY A 648 29.58 -9.73 -2.90
CA GLY A 648 30.33 -8.93 -3.86
C GLY A 648 29.48 -8.52 -5.06
N GLY A 649 28.57 -9.39 -5.52
CA GLY A 649 27.66 -9.08 -6.62
C GLY A 649 26.67 -7.97 -6.26
N VAL A 650 26.07 -8.01 -5.07
CA VAL A 650 25.17 -6.95 -4.57
C VAL A 650 25.91 -5.63 -4.39
N GLN A 651 27.12 -5.65 -3.83
CA GLN A 651 27.96 -4.44 -3.69
C GLN A 651 28.33 -3.83 -5.05
N ALA A 652 28.65 -4.66 -6.04
CA ALA A 652 28.92 -4.20 -7.40
C ALA A 652 27.68 -3.59 -8.07
N LEU A 653 26.49 -4.19 -7.88
CA LEU A 653 25.22 -3.61 -8.34
C LEU A 653 24.96 -2.24 -7.71
N ALA A 654 25.13 -2.11 -6.39
CA ALA A 654 24.90 -0.86 -5.68
C ALA A 654 25.87 0.26 -6.12
N THR A 655 27.15 -0.11 -6.33
CA THR A 655 28.17 0.82 -6.83
C THR A 655 27.84 1.33 -8.23
N GLU A 656 27.36 0.45 -9.12
CA GLU A 656 26.94 0.86 -10.46
C GLU A 656 25.65 1.68 -10.42
N ARG A 657 24.66 1.27 -9.61
CA ARG A 657 23.37 1.97 -9.42
C ARG A 657 23.55 3.45 -9.10
N ALA A 658 24.51 3.80 -8.24
CA ALA A 658 24.77 5.18 -7.84
C ALA A 658 25.02 6.13 -9.03
N LYS A 659 25.52 5.61 -10.17
CA LYS A 659 25.79 6.39 -11.39
C LYS A 659 24.53 6.63 -12.25
N TRP A 660 23.40 5.99 -11.92
CA TRP A 660 22.18 5.95 -12.73
C TRP A 660 20.98 6.65 -12.06
N LEU A 661 21.15 7.26 -10.89
CA LEU A 661 20.04 7.85 -10.12
C LEU A 661 19.58 9.24 -10.59
N SER A 662 20.27 9.85 -11.57
CA SER A 662 20.07 11.25 -11.92
C SER A 662 18.83 11.57 -12.76
N ARG A 663 18.26 10.57 -13.46
CA ARG A 663 17.14 10.76 -14.39
C ARG A 663 16.15 9.59 -14.40
N PRO A 664 14.84 9.85 -14.60
CA PRO A 664 13.81 8.80 -14.64
C PRO A 664 14.09 7.64 -15.61
N ASP A 665 14.61 7.92 -16.81
CA ASP A 665 14.90 6.88 -17.79
C ASP A 665 16.06 5.96 -17.38
N LEU A 666 17.07 6.50 -16.69
CA LEU A 666 18.19 5.73 -16.13
C LEU A 666 17.74 4.88 -14.94
N LEU A 667 16.88 5.42 -14.07
CA LEU A 667 16.29 4.70 -12.93
C LEU A 667 15.52 3.45 -13.39
N VAL A 668 14.65 3.59 -14.40
CA VAL A 668 13.91 2.45 -14.97
C VAL A 668 14.85 1.45 -15.64
N ARG A 669 15.90 1.91 -16.32
CA ARG A 669 16.92 1.01 -16.90
C ARG A 669 17.71 0.29 -15.82
N ALA A 670 18.09 0.93 -14.72
CA ALA A 670 18.75 0.29 -13.59
C ALA A 670 17.84 -0.77 -12.94
N ALA A 671 16.55 -0.46 -12.77
CA ALA A 671 15.55 -1.41 -12.27
C ALA A 671 15.52 -2.71 -13.09
N ARG A 672 15.60 -2.63 -14.43
CA ARG A 672 15.71 -3.82 -15.31
C ARG A 672 16.94 -4.68 -15.02
N HIS A 673 18.07 -4.06 -14.68
CA HIS A 673 19.32 -4.79 -14.36
C HIS A 673 19.24 -5.46 -12.99
N TYR A 674 18.56 -4.84 -12.02
CA TYR A 674 18.25 -5.49 -10.74
C TYR A 674 17.29 -6.67 -10.90
N GLU A 675 16.28 -6.57 -11.75
CA GLU A 675 15.43 -7.71 -12.11
C GLU A 675 16.24 -8.84 -12.76
N ALA A 676 17.13 -8.52 -13.69
CA ALA A 676 18.02 -9.50 -14.31
C ALA A 676 18.99 -10.15 -13.30
N ALA A 677 19.51 -9.39 -12.33
CA ALA A 677 20.31 -9.94 -11.24
C ALA A 677 19.49 -10.91 -10.37
N GLY A 678 18.24 -10.55 -10.06
CA GLY A 678 17.30 -11.47 -9.39
C GLY A 678 17.07 -12.75 -10.18
N GLN A 679 16.97 -12.66 -11.52
CA GLN A 679 16.85 -13.83 -12.41
C GLN A 679 18.09 -14.73 -12.39
N VAL A 680 19.30 -14.20 -12.21
CA VAL A 680 20.51 -15.02 -12.02
C VAL A 680 20.39 -15.89 -10.77
N LEU A 681 19.93 -15.31 -9.65
CA LEU A 681 19.74 -16.04 -8.39
C LEU A 681 18.59 -17.05 -8.49
N LEU A 682 17.49 -16.67 -9.15
CA LEU A 682 16.36 -17.54 -9.40
C LEU A 682 16.77 -18.78 -10.21
N ARG A 683 17.54 -18.58 -11.29
CA ARG A 683 18.12 -19.66 -12.11
C ARG A 683 18.94 -20.61 -11.25
N GLN A 684 19.87 -20.09 -10.43
CA GLN A 684 20.69 -20.91 -9.55
C GLN A 684 19.85 -21.74 -8.57
N ALA A 685 18.80 -21.16 -8.01
CA ALA A 685 17.88 -21.87 -7.12
C ALA A 685 17.16 -23.03 -7.84
N VAL A 686 16.63 -22.79 -9.05
CA VAL A 686 15.94 -23.80 -9.84
C VAL A 686 16.89 -24.87 -10.36
N MET A 687 18.14 -24.52 -10.71
CA MET A 687 19.17 -25.47 -11.15
C MET A 687 19.51 -26.54 -10.11
N LEU A 688 19.22 -26.32 -8.82
CA LEU A 688 19.37 -27.34 -7.79
C LEU A 688 18.50 -28.59 -8.03
N SER A 689 17.47 -28.47 -8.89
CA SER A 689 16.67 -29.61 -9.39
C SER A 689 17.50 -30.66 -10.12
N GLN A 690 18.73 -30.33 -10.56
CA GLN A 690 19.67 -31.29 -11.15
C GLN A 690 19.91 -32.52 -10.27
N ARG A 691 19.74 -32.40 -8.94
CA ARG A 691 19.88 -33.52 -8.00
C ARG A 691 18.89 -34.65 -8.24
N PHE A 692 17.78 -34.37 -8.93
CA PHE A 692 16.72 -35.33 -9.25
C PHE A 692 16.92 -35.97 -10.63
N ILE A 693 17.98 -35.60 -11.35
CA ILE A 693 18.31 -36.19 -12.65
C ILE A 693 19.13 -37.46 -12.41
N SER A 694 18.59 -38.61 -12.82
CA SER A 694 19.29 -39.89 -12.84
C SER A 694 19.43 -40.39 -14.28
N ILE A 695 20.67 -40.60 -14.72
CA ILE A 695 20.98 -41.12 -16.06
C ILE A 695 21.72 -42.45 -15.89
N GLY A 696 21.14 -43.52 -16.44
CA GLY A 696 21.71 -44.86 -16.42
C GLY A 696 22.58 -45.15 -17.66
N GLN A 697 23.22 -46.31 -17.66
CA GLN A 697 23.89 -46.85 -18.85
C GLN A 697 23.04 -47.93 -19.51
N GLY A 698 23.05 -47.95 -20.84
CA GLY A 698 22.41 -48.94 -21.69
C GLY A 698 23.32 -49.36 -22.84
N GLU A 699 22.75 -50.05 -23.82
CA GLU A 699 23.49 -50.46 -25.01
C GLU A 699 23.75 -49.27 -25.92
N VAL A 700 24.98 -49.16 -26.43
CA VAL A 700 25.37 -48.06 -27.32
C VAL A 700 24.98 -48.42 -28.77
N PRO A 701 24.08 -47.66 -29.42
CA PRO A 701 23.65 -47.96 -30.79
C PRO A 701 24.81 -47.85 -31.79
N PRO A 702 24.87 -48.69 -32.84
CA PRO A 702 25.83 -48.58 -33.94
C PRO A 702 26.04 -47.15 -34.46
N LEU A 703 27.26 -46.87 -34.93
CA LEU A 703 27.57 -45.61 -35.62
C LEU A 703 26.66 -45.45 -36.85
N GLY A 704 26.08 -44.27 -37.01
CA GLY A 704 25.17 -43.93 -38.11
C GLY A 704 23.69 -44.23 -37.85
N GLU A 705 23.35 -44.97 -36.79
CA GLU A 705 21.96 -45.34 -36.48
C GLU A 705 21.19 -44.19 -35.83
N TRP A 706 20.03 -43.85 -36.41
CA TRP A 706 19.14 -42.83 -35.89
C TRP A 706 18.35 -43.32 -34.67
N GLN A 707 18.25 -42.45 -33.67
CA GLN A 707 17.36 -42.62 -32.53
C GLN A 707 16.28 -41.54 -32.61
N ASP A 708 15.11 -41.93 -33.11
CA ASP A 708 13.98 -41.03 -33.35
C ASP A 708 13.02 -40.97 -32.15
N VAL A 709 12.62 -39.75 -31.79
CA VAL A 709 11.74 -39.43 -30.67
C VAL A 709 10.64 -38.48 -31.13
N GLU A 710 9.39 -38.83 -30.84
CA GLU A 710 8.23 -37.99 -31.10
C GLU A 710 7.47 -37.68 -29.80
N CYS A 711 6.98 -36.45 -29.70
CA CYS A 711 6.23 -35.95 -28.55
C CYS A 711 4.90 -35.30 -28.99
N PRO A 712 3.82 -35.51 -28.22
CA PRO A 712 2.59 -34.75 -28.37
C PRO A 712 2.77 -33.28 -27.96
N ALA A 713 1.81 -32.45 -28.33
CA ALA A 713 1.64 -31.11 -27.77
C ALA A 713 0.96 -31.18 -26.39
N ARG A 714 0.82 -30.05 -25.69
CA ARG A 714 0.15 -30.01 -24.37
C ARG A 714 -0.86 -28.88 -24.21
N LEU A 715 -1.91 -29.14 -23.43
CA LEU A 715 -2.92 -28.16 -23.01
C LEU A 715 -3.09 -28.19 -21.48
N ASP A 716 -3.12 -27.02 -20.85
CA ASP A 716 -3.26 -26.89 -19.39
C ASP A 716 -4.72 -26.69 -19.00
N LEU A 717 -5.42 -27.74 -18.58
CA LEU A 717 -6.83 -27.64 -18.19
C LEU A 717 -7.06 -26.68 -17.02
N SER A 718 -6.12 -26.61 -16.07
CA SER A 718 -6.15 -25.68 -14.94
C SER A 718 -4.78 -25.54 -14.25
N GLY A 719 -4.58 -24.44 -13.52
CA GLY A 719 -3.47 -24.27 -12.58
C GLY A 719 -2.19 -23.63 -13.12
N GLY A 720 -2.07 -23.43 -14.44
CA GLY A 720 -0.88 -22.82 -15.03
C GLY A 720 -0.59 -21.42 -14.48
N TRP A 721 0.70 -21.06 -14.44
CA TRP A 721 1.32 -19.99 -13.64
C TRP A 721 1.68 -20.36 -12.20
N SER A 722 0.97 -21.29 -11.55
CA SER A 722 1.39 -21.77 -10.22
C SER A 722 2.72 -22.56 -10.27
N ASP A 723 3.04 -23.08 -11.46
CA ASP A 723 4.27 -23.82 -11.79
C ASP A 723 5.50 -22.94 -12.05
N THR A 724 5.31 -21.62 -12.14
CA THR A 724 6.34 -20.67 -12.55
C THR A 724 7.23 -20.28 -11.36
N PRO A 725 8.56 -20.50 -11.40
CA PRO A 725 9.46 -19.96 -10.39
C PRO A 725 9.43 -18.42 -10.36
N PRO A 726 9.46 -17.79 -9.16
CA PRO A 726 9.66 -18.39 -7.84
C PRO A 726 8.38 -18.97 -7.19
N ILE A 727 7.19 -18.71 -7.75
CA ILE A 727 5.89 -19.11 -7.18
C ILE A 727 5.90 -20.61 -6.81
N ALA A 728 6.37 -21.45 -7.72
CA ALA A 728 6.38 -22.90 -7.58
C ALA A 728 7.15 -23.42 -6.35
N PHE A 729 8.21 -22.74 -5.91
CA PHE A 729 9.01 -23.16 -4.74
C PHE A 729 8.79 -22.29 -3.50
N GLU A 730 8.16 -21.12 -3.62
CA GLU A 730 7.79 -20.27 -2.47
C GLU A 730 6.40 -20.60 -1.93
N HIS A 731 5.45 -20.96 -2.80
CA HIS A 731 4.07 -21.27 -2.44
C HIS A 731 3.69 -22.72 -2.73
N GLY A 732 4.37 -23.35 -3.69
CA GLY A 732 3.92 -24.62 -4.27
C GLY A 732 3.02 -24.39 -5.47
N GLY A 733 3.00 -25.36 -6.37
CA GLY A 733 2.26 -25.29 -7.63
C GLY A 733 1.48 -26.58 -7.88
N ALA A 734 0.38 -26.46 -8.64
CA ALA A 734 -0.40 -27.59 -9.12
C ALA A 734 -0.95 -27.26 -10.50
N VAL A 735 -0.74 -28.16 -11.47
CA VAL A 735 -1.23 -27.99 -12.85
C VAL A 735 -1.86 -29.29 -13.30
N VAL A 736 -3.09 -29.21 -13.80
CA VAL A 736 -3.73 -30.31 -14.54
C VAL A 736 -3.57 -30.04 -16.01
N ASN A 737 -2.92 -30.94 -16.74
CA ASN A 737 -2.71 -30.79 -18.17
C ASN A 737 -2.96 -32.11 -18.91
N VAL A 738 -3.01 -32.03 -20.23
CA VAL A 738 -3.29 -33.13 -21.13
C VAL A 738 -2.33 -33.13 -22.31
N ALA A 739 -1.81 -34.31 -22.64
CA ALA A 739 -1.00 -34.54 -23.83
C ALA A 739 -1.92 -34.76 -25.03
N VAL A 740 -1.66 -34.07 -26.14
CA VAL A 740 -2.54 -34.10 -27.31
C VAL A 740 -1.81 -34.20 -28.64
N LYS A 741 -2.40 -34.95 -29.55
CA LYS A 741 -2.07 -34.93 -30.97
C LYS A 741 -2.86 -33.80 -31.64
N VAL A 742 -2.22 -33.10 -32.56
CA VAL A 742 -2.85 -32.05 -33.37
C VAL A 742 -2.98 -32.59 -34.78
N ASP A 743 -4.19 -32.59 -35.32
CA ASP A 743 -4.49 -33.17 -36.64
C ASP A 743 -4.00 -34.64 -36.77
N GLY A 744 -4.17 -35.42 -35.71
CA GLY A 744 -3.79 -36.84 -35.63
C GLY A 744 -2.27 -37.11 -35.53
N ARG A 745 -1.43 -36.08 -35.43
CA ARG A 745 0.04 -36.21 -35.41
C ARG A 745 0.64 -35.76 -34.09
N ARG A 746 1.78 -36.36 -33.73
CA ARG A 746 2.71 -35.84 -32.72
C ARG A 746 3.57 -34.77 -33.38
N PRO A 747 3.34 -33.48 -33.10
CA PRO A 747 3.87 -32.44 -33.97
C PRO A 747 5.31 -32.06 -33.64
N ILE A 748 5.89 -32.57 -32.55
CA ILE A 748 7.21 -32.19 -32.04
C ILE A 748 8.09 -33.43 -32.03
N GLY A 749 9.33 -33.33 -32.50
CA GLY A 749 10.24 -34.46 -32.43
C GLY A 749 11.70 -34.11 -32.67
N ALA A 750 12.55 -35.08 -32.38
CA ALA A 750 13.98 -34.99 -32.54
C ALA A 750 14.56 -36.36 -32.91
N ARG A 751 15.69 -36.35 -33.60
CA ARG A 751 16.48 -37.55 -33.83
C ARG A 751 17.96 -37.27 -33.66
N ALA A 752 18.70 -38.25 -33.16
CA ALA A 752 20.14 -38.14 -32.99
C ALA A 752 20.85 -39.43 -33.40
N ARG A 753 22.06 -39.30 -33.93
CA ARG A 753 22.95 -40.43 -34.25
C ARG A 753 24.40 -40.09 -33.97
N ARG A 754 25.22 -41.11 -33.70
CA ARG A 754 26.68 -40.95 -33.67
C ARG A 754 27.23 -40.96 -35.09
N ILE A 755 28.16 -40.07 -35.39
CA ILE A 755 28.86 -39.96 -36.68
C ILE A 755 30.36 -40.17 -36.51
N LYS A 756 31.08 -40.50 -37.59
CA LYS A 756 32.52 -40.78 -37.51
C LYS A 756 33.34 -39.50 -37.31
N GLU A 757 32.94 -38.42 -37.96
CA GLU A 757 33.60 -37.12 -37.89
C GLU A 757 33.43 -36.54 -36.48
N PRO A 758 34.50 -36.12 -35.79
CA PRO A 758 34.44 -35.66 -34.40
C PRO A 758 33.93 -34.21 -34.29
N ARG A 759 32.70 -33.99 -34.77
CA ARG A 759 32.01 -32.69 -34.80
C ARG A 759 30.56 -32.82 -34.33
N LEU A 760 29.93 -31.70 -34.00
CA LEU A 760 28.48 -31.66 -33.79
C LEU A 760 27.81 -31.06 -35.03
N LEU A 761 26.83 -31.78 -35.57
CA LEU A 761 25.98 -31.28 -36.65
C LEU A 761 24.56 -31.08 -36.11
N LEU A 762 24.14 -29.83 -36.01
CA LEU A 762 22.90 -29.41 -35.38
C LEU A 762 21.95 -28.88 -36.45
N VAL A 763 20.83 -29.58 -36.67
CA VAL A 763 19.85 -29.24 -37.72
C VAL A 763 18.51 -28.91 -37.06
N SER A 764 18.00 -27.71 -37.33
CA SER A 764 16.69 -27.27 -36.87
C SER A 764 15.78 -27.03 -38.07
N SER A 765 14.67 -27.77 -38.14
CA SER A 765 13.67 -27.62 -39.20
C SER A 765 12.43 -26.91 -38.65
N SER A 766 12.01 -25.83 -39.29
CA SER A 766 10.78 -25.11 -38.93
C SER A 766 9.88 -24.96 -40.16
N GLY A 767 8.60 -25.35 -40.02
CA GLY A 767 7.60 -25.23 -41.08
C GLY A 767 6.85 -26.54 -41.34
N VAL A 768 5.79 -26.45 -42.14
CA VAL A 768 5.06 -27.61 -42.68
C VAL A 768 5.89 -28.22 -43.81
N GLN A 769 5.90 -29.55 -43.95
CA GLN A 769 6.83 -30.35 -44.78
C GLN A 769 7.12 -29.82 -46.20
N ASP A 770 6.21 -29.07 -46.84
CA ASP A 770 6.38 -28.58 -48.21
C ASP A 770 7.15 -27.24 -48.32
N ASP A 771 7.36 -26.51 -47.21
CA ASP A 771 8.08 -25.21 -47.14
C ASP A 771 9.11 -25.16 -45.99
N ALA A 772 9.56 -26.32 -45.50
CA ALA A 772 10.43 -26.41 -44.32
C ALA A 772 11.84 -25.84 -44.59
N ILE A 773 12.19 -24.76 -43.90
CA ILE A 773 13.55 -24.22 -43.91
C ILE A 773 14.35 -24.99 -42.85
N ALA A 774 15.36 -25.73 -43.30
CA ALA A 774 16.33 -26.38 -42.42
C ALA A 774 17.53 -25.45 -42.21
N MET A 775 17.81 -25.11 -40.95
CA MET A 775 19.02 -24.39 -40.56
C MET A 775 20.04 -25.40 -40.03
N GLU A 776 21.18 -25.48 -40.70
CA GLU A 776 22.31 -26.30 -40.28
C GLU A 776 23.34 -25.46 -39.52
N THR A 777 23.80 -25.97 -38.38
CA THR A 777 24.86 -25.37 -37.58
C THR A 777 25.89 -26.44 -37.27
N VAL A 778 27.13 -26.22 -37.68
CA VAL A 778 28.25 -27.13 -37.42
C VAL A 778 29.08 -26.54 -36.28
N CYS A 779 29.40 -27.36 -35.28
CA CYS A 779 30.36 -27.01 -34.23
C CYS A 779 31.57 -27.94 -34.33
N GLU A 780 32.73 -27.36 -34.61
CA GLU A 780 34.01 -28.06 -34.74
C GLU A 780 34.98 -27.68 -33.61
N LYS A 781 34.74 -26.52 -32.97
CA LYS A 781 35.53 -26.01 -31.85
C LYS A 781 34.68 -25.86 -30.61
N LEU A 782 35.32 -25.92 -29.44
CA LEU A 782 34.61 -25.79 -28.17
C LEU A 782 33.97 -24.39 -28.03
N GLU A 783 34.60 -23.36 -28.61
CA GLU A 783 34.12 -21.98 -28.64
C GLU A 783 32.81 -21.81 -29.42
N ASP A 784 32.46 -22.74 -30.32
CA ASP A 784 31.20 -22.71 -31.07
C ASP A 784 29.98 -22.94 -30.16
N LEU A 785 30.21 -23.45 -28.95
CA LEU A 785 29.21 -23.66 -27.90
C LEU A 785 29.11 -22.49 -26.91
N LYS A 786 29.92 -21.43 -27.03
CA LYS A 786 29.98 -20.34 -26.03
C LYS A 786 28.66 -19.59 -25.85
N ASP A 787 27.83 -19.56 -26.89
CA ASP A 787 26.55 -18.87 -26.94
C ASP A 787 25.36 -19.78 -26.61
N HIS A 788 25.61 -20.97 -26.04
CA HIS A 788 24.55 -21.90 -25.60
C HIS A 788 23.59 -21.28 -24.58
N CYS A 789 24.00 -20.26 -23.84
CA CYS A 789 23.17 -19.53 -22.88
C CYS A 789 22.45 -18.30 -23.49
N VAL A 790 22.53 -18.11 -24.80
CA VAL A 790 21.94 -16.98 -25.53
C VAL A 790 20.74 -17.48 -26.35
N PRO A 791 19.48 -17.29 -25.91
CA PRO A 791 18.30 -17.93 -26.51
C PRO A 791 18.09 -17.69 -28.01
N TYR A 792 18.57 -16.56 -28.53
CA TYR A 792 18.41 -16.14 -29.91
C TYR A 792 19.60 -16.51 -30.81
N ALA A 793 20.63 -17.16 -30.25
CA ALA A 793 21.75 -17.64 -31.04
C ALA A 793 21.33 -18.85 -31.91
N PRO A 794 21.95 -19.01 -33.09
CA PRO A 794 21.73 -20.19 -33.94
C PRO A 794 21.93 -21.48 -33.16
N ALA A 795 20.94 -22.38 -33.26
CA ALA A 795 20.91 -23.67 -32.59
C ALA A 795 21.13 -23.62 -31.06
N ALA A 796 20.83 -22.50 -30.38
CA ALA A 796 21.08 -22.33 -28.95
C ALA A 796 20.52 -23.47 -28.09
N LEU A 797 19.27 -23.88 -28.34
CA LEU A 797 18.65 -25.02 -27.66
C LEU A 797 19.48 -26.31 -27.81
N LEU A 798 19.88 -26.64 -29.04
CA LEU A 798 20.68 -27.83 -29.34
C LEU A 798 22.06 -27.77 -28.68
N LYS A 799 22.73 -26.61 -28.74
CA LYS A 799 24.01 -26.38 -28.05
C LYS A 799 23.87 -26.56 -26.54
N ALA A 800 22.80 -26.02 -25.93
CA ALA A 800 22.53 -26.19 -24.51
C ALA A 800 22.23 -27.65 -24.16
N VAL A 801 21.53 -28.40 -25.01
CA VAL A 801 21.36 -29.87 -24.81
C VAL A 801 22.71 -30.58 -24.84
N CYS A 802 23.62 -30.24 -25.76
CA CYS A 802 24.96 -30.83 -25.80
C CYS A 802 25.72 -30.64 -24.47
N VAL A 803 25.63 -29.45 -23.86
CA VAL A 803 26.27 -29.17 -22.57
C VAL A 803 25.52 -29.83 -21.41
N CYS A 804 24.21 -29.60 -21.31
CA CYS A 804 23.35 -30.09 -20.23
C CYS A 804 23.30 -31.62 -20.15
N SER A 805 23.27 -32.30 -21.30
CA SER A 805 23.29 -33.77 -21.32
C SER A 805 24.65 -34.33 -20.92
N GLY A 806 25.71 -33.54 -20.83
CA GLY A 806 27.08 -34.02 -20.64
C GLY A 806 27.69 -34.66 -21.89
N LEU A 807 27.07 -34.50 -23.06
CA LEU A 807 27.67 -34.87 -24.35
C LEU A 807 29.01 -34.14 -24.54
N VAL A 808 29.05 -32.87 -24.18
CA VAL A 808 30.25 -32.02 -24.12
C VAL A 808 30.34 -31.35 -22.75
N THR A 809 31.53 -31.27 -22.18
CA THR A 809 31.80 -30.47 -20.98
C THR A 809 32.27 -29.07 -21.39
N TYR A 810 31.52 -28.05 -21.01
CA TYR A 810 31.84 -26.64 -21.27
C TYR A 810 31.68 -25.80 -19.99
N PRO A 811 32.66 -24.94 -19.63
CA PRO A 811 33.98 -24.80 -20.25
C PRO A 811 34.90 -26.00 -19.94
N SER A 812 35.89 -26.27 -20.79
CA SER A 812 36.88 -27.33 -20.61
C SER A 812 38.22 -26.94 -21.23
N ARG A 813 39.31 -27.55 -20.75
CA ARG A 813 40.64 -27.46 -21.39
C ARG A 813 40.82 -28.43 -22.55
N GLN A 814 40.02 -29.50 -22.60
CA GLN A 814 40.03 -30.47 -23.69
C GLN A 814 39.25 -29.91 -24.88
N SER A 815 39.79 -30.09 -26.09
CA SER A 815 39.13 -29.64 -27.32
C SER A 815 37.84 -30.43 -27.58
N LEU A 816 36.98 -29.89 -28.46
CA LEU A 816 35.70 -30.54 -28.77
C LEU A 816 35.91 -31.94 -29.38
N ASP A 817 36.85 -32.07 -30.32
CA ASP A 817 37.17 -33.33 -30.99
C ASP A 817 37.72 -34.39 -30.04
N GLU A 818 38.60 -34.01 -29.10
CA GLU A 818 39.13 -34.89 -28.05
C GLU A 818 38.00 -35.45 -27.19
N GLN A 819 37.08 -34.58 -26.73
CA GLN A 819 35.95 -34.99 -25.90
C GLN A 819 35.03 -35.96 -26.64
N LEU A 820 34.72 -35.68 -27.92
CA LEU A 820 33.83 -36.49 -28.73
C LEU A 820 34.45 -37.87 -29.08
N LEU A 821 35.71 -37.91 -29.48
CA LEU A 821 36.42 -39.16 -29.80
C LEU A 821 36.57 -40.05 -28.57
N GLN A 822 37.04 -39.49 -27.45
CA GLN A 822 37.33 -40.27 -26.25
C GLN A 822 36.06 -40.84 -25.59
N ARG A 823 34.96 -40.08 -25.57
CA ARG A 823 33.73 -40.48 -24.88
C ARG A 823 32.78 -41.28 -25.77
N TRP A 824 32.70 -40.93 -27.06
CA TRP A 824 31.62 -41.42 -27.93
C TRP A 824 32.12 -42.11 -29.21
N GLY A 825 33.43 -42.12 -29.46
CA GLY A 825 34.05 -42.75 -30.63
C GLY A 825 33.88 -41.97 -31.94
N GLY A 826 33.42 -40.72 -31.86
CA GLY A 826 33.07 -39.87 -32.99
C GLY A 826 32.16 -38.72 -32.59
N GLY A 827 31.64 -37.97 -33.55
CA GLY A 827 30.71 -36.85 -33.32
C GLY A 827 29.25 -37.26 -33.16
N VAL A 828 28.37 -36.27 -33.06
CA VAL A 828 26.92 -36.47 -32.98
C VAL A 828 26.20 -35.54 -33.94
N GLU A 829 25.24 -36.09 -34.66
CA GLU A 829 24.32 -35.36 -35.52
C GLU A 829 22.93 -35.35 -34.87
N ILE A 830 22.33 -34.17 -34.75
CA ILE A 830 21.05 -33.94 -34.06
C ILE A 830 20.12 -33.16 -34.98
N HIS A 831 18.94 -33.69 -35.24
CA HIS A 831 17.90 -33.04 -36.05
C HIS A 831 16.66 -32.82 -35.19
N THR A 832 15.98 -31.70 -35.41
CA THR A 832 14.75 -31.33 -34.70
C THR A 832 13.68 -30.82 -35.66
N TRP A 833 12.42 -31.05 -35.31
CA TRP A 833 11.28 -30.52 -36.05
C TRP A 833 10.13 -30.11 -35.12
N SER A 834 9.37 -29.11 -35.57
CA SER A 834 8.07 -28.75 -35.00
C SER A 834 7.10 -28.39 -36.13
N LEU A 835 5.99 -29.11 -36.19
CA LEU A 835 4.85 -28.81 -37.08
C LEU A 835 3.95 -27.70 -36.52
N LEU A 836 4.21 -27.22 -35.30
CA LEU A 836 3.50 -26.10 -34.69
C LEU A 836 4.20 -24.77 -34.98
N PRO A 837 3.43 -23.68 -35.17
CA PRO A 837 4.00 -22.35 -35.34
C PRO A 837 4.74 -21.89 -34.08
N HIS A 838 5.79 -21.08 -34.27
CA HIS A 838 6.47 -20.43 -33.16
C HIS A 838 5.50 -19.54 -32.36
N GLY A 839 5.54 -19.64 -31.04
CA GLY A 839 4.60 -18.92 -30.18
C GLY A 839 3.18 -19.48 -30.18
N SER A 840 3.01 -20.77 -30.52
CA SER A 840 1.74 -21.52 -30.43
C SER A 840 1.11 -21.47 -29.03
N GLY A 841 1.94 -21.33 -27.99
CA GLY A 841 1.51 -21.46 -26.60
C GLY A 841 1.35 -22.91 -26.15
N LEU A 842 1.71 -23.90 -26.99
CA LEU A 842 1.55 -25.35 -26.77
C LEU A 842 2.79 -26.04 -26.15
N GLY A 843 3.70 -25.28 -25.54
CA GLY A 843 4.87 -25.82 -24.83
C GLY A 843 5.99 -26.32 -25.74
N THR A 844 5.97 -25.95 -27.02
CA THR A 844 6.84 -26.49 -28.07
C THR A 844 8.33 -26.50 -27.68
N SER A 845 8.86 -25.42 -27.11
CA SER A 845 10.28 -25.30 -26.79
C SER A 845 10.74 -26.29 -25.71
N SER A 846 10.00 -26.40 -24.60
CA SER A 846 10.35 -27.29 -23.47
C SER A 846 10.16 -28.77 -23.84
N ILE A 847 9.10 -29.07 -24.61
CA ILE A 847 8.85 -30.43 -25.11
C ILE A 847 9.95 -30.85 -26.10
N LEU A 848 10.35 -29.93 -27.00
CA LEU A 848 11.45 -30.17 -27.93
C LEU A 848 12.77 -30.39 -27.19
N ALA A 849 13.05 -29.62 -26.14
CA ALA A 849 14.22 -29.86 -25.28
C ALA A 849 14.24 -31.28 -24.72
N GLY A 850 13.10 -31.76 -24.21
CA GLY A 850 12.95 -33.13 -23.72
C GLY A 850 13.15 -34.18 -24.81
N ALA A 851 12.60 -33.96 -26.01
CA ALA A 851 12.79 -34.86 -27.16
C ALA A 851 14.27 -34.97 -27.58
N VAL A 852 15.00 -33.84 -27.61
CA VAL A 852 16.42 -33.83 -27.97
C VAL A 852 17.27 -34.50 -26.89
N LEU A 853 17.03 -34.20 -25.61
CA LEU A 853 17.70 -34.86 -24.49
C LEU A 853 17.52 -36.38 -24.58
N ALA A 854 16.28 -36.83 -24.80
CA ALA A 854 15.95 -38.24 -25.00
C ALA A 854 16.71 -38.87 -26.17
N ALA A 855 16.73 -38.22 -27.34
CA ALA A 855 17.44 -38.72 -28.52
C ALA A 855 18.96 -38.81 -28.27
N VAL A 856 19.55 -37.78 -27.65
CA VAL A 856 20.98 -37.72 -27.33
C VAL A 856 21.37 -38.79 -26.29
N TYR A 857 20.59 -38.96 -25.23
CA TYR A 857 20.87 -40.02 -24.24
C TYR A 857 20.88 -41.38 -24.92
N ARG A 858 19.89 -41.68 -25.76
CA ARG A 858 19.81 -42.97 -26.46
C ARG A 858 20.96 -43.19 -27.44
N CYS A 859 21.26 -42.22 -28.31
CA CYS A 859 22.33 -42.41 -29.31
C CYS A 859 23.72 -42.56 -28.66
N THR A 860 23.87 -42.11 -27.42
CA THR A 860 25.09 -42.26 -26.61
C THR A 860 25.06 -43.47 -25.65
N GLY A 861 24.08 -44.36 -25.78
CA GLY A 861 23.95 -45.56 -24.95
C GLY A 861 23.62 -45.27 -23.49
N ARG A 862 22.89 -44.19 -23.22
CA ARG A 862 22.42 -43.80 -21.89
C ARG A 862 20.92 -43.98 -21.77
N THR A 863 20.48 -44.38 -20.58
CA THR A 863 19.06 -44.58 -20.25
C THR A 863 18.56 -43.48 -19.33
N TYR A 864 17.27 -43.19 -19.39
CA TYR A 864 16.61 -42.17 -18.58
C TYR A 864 15.20 -42.64 -18.22
N ASP A 865 14.66 -42.10 -17.13
CA ASP A 865 13.24 -42.14 -16.82
C ASP A 865 12.60 -40.76 -17.09
N THR A 866 11.26 -40.72 -17.17
CA THR A 866 10.55 -39.47 -17.49
C THR A 866 10.67 -38.41 -16.39
N ASP A 867 10.78 -38.81 -15.12
CA ASP A 867 10.96 -37.87 -14.00
C ASP A 867 12.32 -37.16 -14.10
N SER A 868 13.38 -37.94 -14.35
CA SER A 868 14.72 -37.41 -14.64
C SER A 868 14.72 -36.47 -15.84
N LEU A 869 13.98 -36.81 -16.91
CA LEU A 869 13.88 -35.98 -18.11
C LEU A 869 13.16 -34.65 -17.85
N ILE A 870 12.07 -34.65 -17.06
CA ILE A 870 11.35 -33.42 -16.66
C ILE A 870 12.29 -32.47 -15.93
N HIS A 871 13.07 -32.98 -14.97
CA HIS A 871 14.02 -32.17 -14.21
C HIS A 871 15.24 -31.75 -15.05
N ALA A 872 15.66 -32.57 -16.02
CA ALA A 872 16.70 -32.20 -16.98
C ALA A 872 16.27 -31.04 -17.88
N VAL A 873 15.02 -31.03 -18.37
CA VAL A 873 14.47 -29.89 -19.11
C VAL A 873 14.40 -28.65 -18.23
N LEU A 874 13.91 -28.79 -16.99
CA LEU A 874 13.86 -27.67 -16.04
C LEU A 874 15.23 -27.05 -15.80
N HIS A 875 16.27 -27.87 -15.63
CA HIS A 875 17.66 -27.41 -15.49
C HIS A 875 18.18 -26.73 -16.77
N LEU A 876 17.94 -27.35 -17.93
CA LEU A 876 18.38 -26.88 -19.23
C LEU A 876 17.81 -25.50 -19.58
N GLU A 877 16.54 -25.23 -19.27
CA GLU A 877 15.92 -23.93 -19.54
C GLU A 877 16.55 -22.80 -18.72
N GLN A 878 17.01 -23.10 -17.50
CA GLN A 878 17.76 -22.13 -16.70
C GLN A 878 19.15 -21.88 -17.28
N MET A 879 19.80 -22.90 -17.85
CA MET A 879 21.06 -22.74 -18.58
C MET A 879 20.89 -21.87 -19.83
N LEU A 880 19.77 -22.05 -20.55
CA LEU A 880 19.42 -21.26 -21.73
C LEU A 880 19.02 -19.82 -21.40
N THR A 881 18.76 -19.49 -20.14
CA THR A 881 18.22 -18.19 -19.68
C THR A 881 16.82 -17.85 -20.21
N THR A 882 16.10 -18.81 -20.79
CA THR A 882 14.70 -18.62 -21.21
C THR A 882 13.76 -18.58 -20.01
N GLY A 883 14.08 -19.35 -18.95
CA GLY A 883 13.22 -19.53 -17.79
C GLY A 883 11.88 -20.17 -18.18
N GLY A 884 10.91 -20.13 -17.27
CA GLY A 884 9.61 -20.74 -17.46
C GLY A 884 9.18 -21.60 -16.28
N GLY A 885 7.94 -22.06 -16.31
CA GLY A 885 7.44 -23.05 -15.36
C GLY A 885 7.63 -24.47 -15.86
N TRP A 886 7.32 -25.46 -15.01
CA TRP A 886 7.55 -26.87 -15.32
C TRP A 886 6.41 -27.57 -16.06
N GLN A 887 5.28 -26.89 -16.29
CA GLN A 887 4.08 -27.49 -16.89
C GLN A 887 4.29 -28.00 -18.33
N ASP A 888 5.16 -27.35 -19.10
CA ASP A 888 5.30 -27.62 -20.53
C ASP A 888 5.93 -28.99 -20.77
N GLN A 889 7.03 -29.29 -20.08
CA GLN A 889 7.70 -30.58 -20.14
C GLN A 889 6.87 -31.70 -19.53
N VAL A 890 6.18 -31.47 -18.41
CA VAL A 890 5.23 -32.47 -17.87
C VAL A 890 4.14 -32.76 -18.89
N GLY A 891 3.60 -31.70 -19.50
CA GLY A 891 2.50 -31.77 -20.44
C GLY A 891 2.78 -32.59 -21.68
N GLY A 892 3.97 -32.48 -22.26
CA GLY A 892 4.33 -33.21 -23.49
C GLY A 892 5.07 -34.53 -23.27
N LEU A 893 5.81 -34.69 -22.16
CA LEU A 893 6.60 -35.90 -21.90
C LEU A 893 5.77 -37.02 -21.26
N VAL A 894 4.77 -36.67 -20.44
CA VAL A 894 3.88 -37.64 -19.79
C VAL A 894 2.57 -37.72 -20.56
N GLY A 895 2.16 -38.94 -20.94
CA GLY A 895 0.89 -39.17 -21.64
C GLY A 895 -0.36 -38.97 -20.77
N GLY A 896 -1.49 -38.83 -21.43
CA GLY A 896 -2.82 -38.74 -20.87
C GLY A 896 -3.12 -37.40 -20.19
N VAL A 897 -4.20 -37.42 -19.40
CA VAL A 897 -4.53 -36.35 -18.45
C VAL A 897 -3.81 -36.64 -17.15
N LYS A 898 -3.11 -35.64 -16.61
CA LYS A 898 -2.33 -35.77 -15.39
C LYS A 898 -2.41 -34.50 -14.56
N VAL A 899 -2.18 -34.67 -13.28
CA VAL A 899 -1.93 -33.59 -12.34
C VAL A 899 -0.46 -33.66 -11.93
N ALA A 900 0.20 -32.51 -11.94
CA ALA A 900 1.56 -32.39 -11.44
C ALA A 900 1.61 -31.33 -10.35
N ARG A 901 2.46 -31.57 -9.34
CA ARG A 901 2.53 -30.77 -8.12
C ARG A 901 3.98 -30.47 -7.74
N SER A 902 4.19 -29.33 -7.08
CA SER A 902 5.44 -28.99 -6.42
C SER A 902 5.17 -28.49 -5.00
N LYS A 903 6.08 -28.83 -4.08
CA LYS A 903 6.04 -28.30 -2.71
C LYS A 903 6.72 -26.93 -2.63
N ALA A 904 6.33 -26.13 -1.65
CA ALA A 904 6.94 -24.84 -1.31
C ALA A 904 8.34 -25.01 -0.68
N CYS A 905 9.27 -25.62 -1.40
CA CYS A 905 10.63 -25.83 -0.94
C CYS A 905 11.63 -25.90 -2.09
N LEU A 906 12.89 -25.60 -1.75
CA LEU A 906 14.02 -25.90 -2.62
C LEU A 906 14.73 -27.21 -2.20
N PRO A 907 15.17 -28.01 -3.19
CA PRO A 907 14.98 -27.76 -4.60
C PRO A 907 13.60 -28.13 -5.09
N LEU A 908 13.26 -27.45 -6.18
CA LEU A 908 12.02 -27.66 -6.89
C LEU A 908 12.00 -29.08 -7.45
N ARG A 909 11.13 -29.91 -6.85
CA ARG A 909 10.78 -31.24 -7.33
C ARG A 909 9.35 -31.22 -7.85
N VAL A 910 9.16 -31.82 -9.02
CA VAL A 910 7.84 -32.00 -9.61
C VAL A 910 7.41 -33.44 -9.39
N GLU A 911 6.21 -33.64 -8.84
CA GLU A 911 5.60 -34.95 -8.66
C GLU A 911 4.42 -35.07 -9.62
N VAL A 912 4.41 -36.10 -10.47
CA VAL A 912 3.40 -36.28 -11.53
C VAL A 912 2.53 -37.49 -11.24
N GLU A 913 1.22 -37.31 -11.32
CA GLU A 913 0.20 -38.35 -11.14
C GLU A 913 -0.70 -38.39 -12.38
N ARG A 914 -0.74 -39.53 -13.07
CA ARG A 914 -1.69 -39.74 -14.18
C ARG A 914 -3.07 -40.00 -13.60
N LEU A 915 -4.08 -39.27 -14.07
CA LEU A 915 -5.44 -39.40 -13.56
C LEU A 915 -6.12 -40.63 -14.19
N PRO A 916 -6.76 -41.49 -13.39
CA PRO A 916 -7.53 -42.61 -13.91
C PRO A 916 -8.86 -42.10 -14.47
N LEU A 917 -9.03 -42.17 -15.79
CA LEU A 917 -10.24 -41.74 -16.48
C LEU A 917 -11.01 -42.95 -17.01
N SER A 918 -12.34 -42.90 -17.01
CA SER A 918 -13.16 -43.90 -17.70
C SER A 918 -13.06 -43.73 -19.21
N ASP A 919 -13.20 -44.84 -19.95
CA ASP A 919 -13.17 -44.82 -21.43
C ASP A 919 -14.27 -43.93 -22.01
N ASP A 920 -15.45 -43.91 -21.39
CA ASP A 920 -16.57 -43.03 -21.76
C ASP A 920 -16.20 -41.56 -21.62
N PHE A 921 -15.52 -41.19 -20.52
CA PHE A 921 -15.11 -39.81 -20.30
C PHE A 921 -13.96 -39.40 -21.25
N LEU A 922 -13.01 -40.29 -21.51
CA LEU A 922 -11.95 -40.06 -22.50
C LEU A 922 -12.54 -39.79 -23.89
N LEU A 923 -13.50 -40.62 -24.32
CA LEU A 923 -14.18 -40.43 -25.61
C LEU A 923 -14.95 -39.10 -25.64
N SER A 924 -15.69 -38.80 -24.58
CA SER A 924 -16.43 -37.54 -24.44
C SER A 924 -15.50 -36.32 -24.49
N LEU A 925 -14.40 -36.34 -23.75
CA LEU A 925 -13.43 -35.25 -23.74
C LEU A 925 -12.84 -34.99 -25.14
N GLN A 926 -12.46 -36.04 -25.87
CA GLN A 926 -11.96 -35.91 -27.26
C GLN A 926 -13.01 -35.33 -28.20
N GLN A 927 -14.27 -35.76 -28.09
CA GLN A 927 -15.35 -35.26 -28.94
C GLN A 927 -15.68 -33.79 -28.68
N HIS A 928 -15.39 -33.28 -27.48
CA HIS A 928 -15.74 -31.92 -27.09
C HIS A 928 -14.56 -30.93 -27.17
N LEU A 929 -13.31 -31.40 -27.13
CA LEU A 929 -12.12 -30.54 -27.11
C LEU A 929 -11.68 -30.14 -28.53
N LEU A 930 -11.52 -28.83 -28.76
CA LEU A 930 -11.06 -28.29 -30.04
C LEU A 930 -9.93 -27.27 -29.85
N LEU A 931 -9.04 -27.19 -30.84
CA LEU A 931 -8.01 -26.15 -30.94
C LEU A 931 -8.37 -25.14 -32.03
N VAL A 932 -8.21 -23.86 -31.73
CA VAL A 932 -8.40 -22.75 -32.66
C VAL A 932 -7.14 -21.90 -32.67
N TYR A 933 -6.42 -21.87 -33.79
CA TYR A 933 -5.31 -20.94 -33.96
C TYR A 933 -5.86 -19.54 -34.21
N THR A 934 -5.39 -18.55 -33.44
CA THR A 934 -5.94 -17.19 -33.46
C THR A 934 -5.41 -16.30 -34.58
N GLY A 935 -4.45 -16.76 -35.39
CA GLY A 935 -3.77 -15.94 -36.40
C GLY A 935 -2.81 -14.89 -35.81
N LYS A 936 -2.69 -14.82 -34.48
CA LYS A 936 -1.80 -13.88 -33.78
C LYS A 936 -0.66 -14.62 -33.10
N THR A 937 0.57 -14.30 -33.45
CA THR A 937 1.76 -14.74 -32.71
C THR A 937 2.17 -13.68 -31.69
N ARG A 938 2.72 -14.08 -30.54
CA ARG A 938 3.25 -13.15 -29.53
C ARG A 938 4.49 -13.70 -28.82
N LEU A 939 5.37 -12.80 -28.40
CA LEU A 939 6.39 -13.05 -27.38
C LEU A 939 5.77 -13.14 -25.96
N ALA A 940 5.77 -14.34 -25.37
CA ALA A 940 5.36 -14.61 -23.99
C ALA A 940 6.23 -13.92 -22.92
N ARG A 941 7.48 -13.56 -23.25
CA ARG A 941 8.51 -13.10 -22.30
C ARG A 941 8.09 -11.92 -21.44
N ASN A 942 7.40 -10.93 -22.00
CA ASN A 942 7.02 -9.72 -21.26
C ASN A 942 5.94 -10.02 -20.21
N LEU A 943 5.00 -10.93 -20.50
CA LEU A 943 3.95 -11.32 -19.55
C LEU A 943 4.55 -12.05 -18.35
N LEU A 944 5.50 -12.96 -18.58
CA LEU A 944 6.21 -13.67 -17.51
C LEU A 944 6.93 -12.69 -16.57
N GLN A 945 7.68 -11.73 -17.12
CA GLN A 945 8.40 -10.73 -16.32
C GLN A 945 7.45 -9.92 -15.43
N ASP A 946 6.31 -9.49 -15.97
CA ASP A 946 5.31 -8.72 -15.20
C ASP A 946 4.66 -9.57 -14.10
N THR A 947 4.33 -10.84 -14.37
CA THR A 947 3.81 -11.76 -13.35
C THR A 947 4.80 -11.96 -12.21
N VAL A 948 6.06 -12.27 -12.54
CA VAL A 948 7.13 -12.47 -11.54
C VAL A 948 7.40 -11.19 -10.75
N ARG A 949 7.39 -10.02 -11.40
CA ARG A 949 7.50 -8.72 -10.72
C ARG A 949 6.40 -8.56 -9.67
N ARG A 950 5.13 -8.73 -10.07
CA ARG A 950 3.99 -8.57 -9.16
C ARG A 950 3.99 -9.59 -8.03
N TRP A 951 4.50 -10.81 -8.28
CA TRP A 951 4.72 -11.81 -7.25
C TRP A 951 5.77 -11.36 -6.22
N TYR A 952 6.93 -10.85 -6.66
CA TYR A 952 7.97 -10.35 -5.74
C TYR A 952 7.52 -9.13 -4.93
N SER A 953 6.73 -8.24 -5.54
CA SER A 953 6.12 -7.11 -4.83
C SER A 953 4.98 -7.53 -3.89
N ARG A 954 4.59 -8.82 -3.90
CA ARG A 954 3.44 -9.38 -3.17
C ARG A 954 2.15 -8.58 -3.38
N VAL A 955 1.83 -8.30 -4.65
CA VAL A 955 0.56 -7.67 -5.00
C VAL A 955 -0.58 -8.56 -4.49
N PRO A 956 -1.51 -8.06 -3.63
CA PRO A 956 -2.48 -8.92 -2.94
C PRO A 956 -3.29 -9.81 -3.90
N SER A 957 -3.77 -9.24 -5.00
CA SER A 957 -4.54 -9.98 -6.01
C SER A 957 -3.75 -11.11 -6.68
N ILE A 958 -2.42 -11.03 -6.72
CA ILE A 958 -1.55 -12.06 -7.32
C ILE A 958 -1.29 -13.17 -6.33
N VAL A 959 -1.01 -12.83 -5.07
CA VAL A 959 -0.79 -13.81 -4.00
C VAL A 959 -2.05 -14.65 -3.79
N GLU A 960 -3.21 -14.00 -3.63
CA GLU A 960 -4.49 -14.68 -3.47
C GLU A 960 -4.80 -15.59 -4.66
N ASN A 961 -4.61 -15.09 -5.89
CA ASN A 961 -4.90 -15.84 -7.10
C ASN A 961 -3.96 -17.03 -7.31
N ALA A 962 -2.73 -17.00 -6.79
CA ALA A 962 -1.82 -18.16 -6.83
C ALA A 962 -2.37 -19.35 -6.01
N GLY A 963 -2.93 -19.09 -4.83
CA GLY A 963 -3.65 -20.09 -4.05
C GLY A 963 -4.89 -20.62 -4.78
N GLN A 964 -5.70 -19.70 -5.32
CA GLN A 964 -6.90 -20.07 -6.08
C GLN A 964 -6.60 -20.88 -7.36
N LEU A 965 -5.45 -20.68 -8.00
CA LEU A 965 -5.00 -21.49 -9.14
C LEU A 965 -4.76 -22.94 -8.73
N VAL A 966 -4.10 -23.16 -7.58
CA VAL A 966 -3.85 -24.50 -7.02
C VAL A 966 -5.17 -25.18 -6.66
N ASP A 967 -6.06 -24.47 -5.95
CA ASP A 967 -7.38 -25.01 -5.57
C ASP A 967 -8.21 -25.41 -6.80
N ASN A 968 -8.17 -24.58 -7.85
CA ASN A 968 -8.87 -24.86 -9.10
C ASN A 968 -8.22 -26.00 -9.89
N ALA A 969 -6.91 -26.25 -9.75
CA ALA A 969 -6.24 -27.40 -10.33
C ALA A 969 -6.70 -28.70 -9.64
N GLU A 970 -6.77 -28.72 -8.31
CA GLU A 970 -7.27 -29.88 -7.57
C GLU A 970 -8.75 -30.19 -7.88
N GLU A 971 -9.58 -29.15 -8.01
CA GLU A 971 -10.97 -29.32 -8.44
C GLU A 971 -11.08 -29.82 -9.89
N CYS A 972 -10.21 -29.34 -10.77
CA CYS A 972 -10.11 -29.84 -12.14
C CYS A 972 -9.71 -31.32 -12.17
N ALA A 973 -8.78 -31.75 -11.33
CA ALA A 973 -8.38 -33.15 -11.22
C ALA A 973 -9.55 -34.04 -10.78
N ARG A 974 -10.30 -33.62 -9.75
CA ARG A 974 -11.52 -34.31 -9.30
C ARG A 974 -12.58 -34.39 -10.41
N ALA A 975 -12.84 -33.28 -11.11
CA ALA A 975 -13.81 -33.25 -12.20
C ALA A 975 -13.46 -34.23 -13.33
N CYS A 976 -12.16 -34.39 -13.64
CA CYS A 976 -11.68 -35.38 -14.59
C CYS A 976 -11.91 -36.82 -14.08
N THR A 977 -11.47 -37.15 -12.87
CA THR A 977 -11.60 -38.50 -12.31
C THR A 977 -13.06 -38.93 -12.11
N GLU A 978 -13.95 -37.99 -11.80
CA GLU A 978 -15.40 -38.24 -11.65
C GLU A 978 -16.16 -38.22 -13.00
N GLY A 979 -15.48 -37.92 -14.11
CA GLY A 979 -16.08 -37.94 -15.45
C GLY A 979 -17.06 -36.80 -15.74
N SER A 980 -16.93 -35.64 -15.07
CA SER A 980 -17.88 -34.53 -15.17
C SER A 980 -17.40 -33.44 -16.13
N LEU A 981 -17.82 -33.54 -17.40
CA LEU A 981 -17.48 -32.55 -18.43
C LEU A 981 -17.98 -31.12 -18.11
N PRO A 982 -19.20 -30.90 -17.55
CA PRO A 982 -19.64 -29.57 -17.16
C PRO A 982 -18.78 -28.94 -16.05
N ARG A 983 -18.36 -29.73 -15.05
CA ARG A 983 -17.45 -29.25 -14.00
C ARG A 983 -16.08 -28.93 -14.55
N LEU A 984 -15.55 -29.75 -15.46
CA LEU A 984 -14.30 -29.46 -16.15
C LEU A 984 -14.38 -28.14 -16.93
N GLY A 985 -15.48 -27.89 -17.65
CA GLY A 985 -15.75 -26.62 -18.32
C GLY A 985 -15.76 -25.42 -17.37
N ALA A 986 -16.40 -25.56 -16.21
CA ALA A 986 -16.41 -24.52 -15.18
C ALA A 986 -15.01 -24.24 -14.61
N CYS A 987 -14.19 -25.27 -14.39
CA CYS A 987 -12.78 -25.12 -13.98
C CYS A 987 -11.97 -24.37 -15.04
N LEU A 988 -12.18 -24.69 -16.32
CA LEU A 988 -11.48 -24.05 -17.44
C LEU A 988 -11.84 -22.57 -17.59
N GLU A 989 -13.12 -22.22 -17.45
CA GLU A 989 -13.58 -20.83 -17.48
C GLU A 989 -13.04 -20.03 -16.27
N ARG A 990 -13.06 -20.64 -15.07
CA ARG A 990 -12.44 -20.03 -13.87
C ARG A 990 -10.95 -19.82 -14.08
N TYR A 991 -10.25 -20.81 -14.64
CA TYR A 991 -8.83 -20.72 -14.96
C TYR A 991 -8.52 -19.58 -15.93
N TRP A 992 -9.36 -19.34 -16.95
CA TRP A 992 -9.20 -18.17 -17.81
C TRP A 992 -9.31 -16.84 -17.04
N GLY A 993 -10.27 -16.75 -16.12
CA GLY A 993 -10.38 -15.62 -15.19
C GLY A 993 -9.09 -15.42 -14.38
N GLN A 994 -8.59 -16.48 -13.76
CA GLN A 994 -7.37 -16.46 -12.95
C GLN A 994 -6.12 -16.08 -13.77
N LYS A 995 -6.02 -16.55 -15.02
CA LYS A 995 -4.92 -16.22 -15.94
C LYS A 995 -4.90 -14.73 -16.31
N LYS A 996 -6.08 -14.09 -16.44
CA LYS A 996 -6.18 -12.63 -16.63
C LYS A 996 -5.73 -11.84 -15.40
N VAL A 997 -5.93 -12.38 -14.19
CA VAL A 997 -5.43 -11.76 -12.96
C VAL A 997 -3.90 -11.82 -12.90
N MET A 998 -3.30 -12.97 -13.20
CA MET A 998 -1.84 -13.15 -13.28
C MET A 998 -1.22 -12.21 -14.31
N ALA A 999 -1.76 -12.24 -15.53
CA ALA A 999 -1.24 -11.55 -16.69
C ALA A 999 -2.33 -10.71 -17.39
N PRO A 1000 -2.58 -9.45 -16.97
CA PRO A 1000 -3.63 -8.60 -17.54
C PRO A 1000 -3.54 -8.40 -19.05
N GLY A 1001 -2.35 -8.52 -19.62
CA GLY A 1001 -2.11 -8.42 -21.06
C GLY A 1001 -2.41 -9.70 -21.85
N CYS A 1002 -2.94 -10.77 -21.26
CA CYS A 1002 -3.11 -12.07 -21.92
C CYS A 1002 -4.30 -12.15 -22.89
N GLU A 1003 -5.23 -11.18 -22.89
CA GLU A 1003 -6.45 -11.17 -23.73
C GLU A 1003 -6.49 -9.92 -24.65
N PRO A 1004 -5.82 -9.95 -25.82
CA PRO A 1004 -5.92 -8.91 -26.83
C PRO A 1004 -7.37 -8.77 -27.35
N ALA A 1005 -7.71 -7.61 -27.91
CA ALA A 1005 -9.05 -7.32 -28.41
C ALA A 1005 -9.59 -8.38 -29.38
N ALA A 1006 -8.78 -8.84 -30.35
CA ALA A 1006 -9.19 -9.87 -31.31
C ALA A 1006 -9.49 -11.22 -30.66
N VAL A 1007 -8.72 -11.60 -29.63
CA VAL A 1007 -8.96 -12.83 -28.85
C VAL A 1007 -10.25 -12.68 -28.04
N ARG A 1008 -10.47 -11.53 -27.41
CA ARG A 1008 -11.71 -11.24 -26.68
C ARG A 1008 -12.93 -11.40 -27.58
N THR A 1009 -12.92 -10.79 -28.77
CA THR A 1009 -13.99 -10.92 -29.77
C THR A 1009 -14.22 -12.38 -30.16
N MET A 1010 -13.16 -13.14 -30.42
CA MET A 1010 -13.23 -14.57 -30.74
C MET A 1010 -13.87 -15.39 -29.62
N MET A 1011 -13.41 -15.21 -28.38
CA MET A 1011 -13.94 -15.93 -27.21
C MET A 1011 -15.38 -15.54 -26.91
N ASP A 1012 -15.74 -14.26 -27.02
CA ASP A 1012 -17.13 -13.81 -26.83
C ASP A 1012 -18.08 -14.43 -27.86
N ALA A 1013 -17.64 -14.53 -29.13
CA ALA A 1013 -18.43 -15.19 -30.19
C ALA A 1013 -18.61 -16.70 -29.94
N LEU A 1014 -17.59 -17.37 -29.40
CA LEU A 1014 -17.61 -18.81 -29.12
C LEU A 1014 -18.30 -19.19 -27.80
N ARG A 1015 -18.51 -18.23 -26.88
CA ARG A 1015 -19.10 -18.47 -25.56
C ARG A 1015 -20.43 -19.26 -25.57
N PRO A 1016 -21.37 -19.06 -26.52
CA PRO A 1016 -22.59 -19.86 -26.59
C PRO A 1016 -22.32 -21.35 -26.85
N LEU A 1017 -21.24 -21.69 -27.56
CA LEU A 1017 -20.87 -23.06 -27.92
C LEU A 1017 -19.92 -23.73 -26.92
N ALA A 1018 -19.36 -23.00 -25.94
CA ALA A 1018 -18.30 -23.50 -25.06
C ALA A 1018 -18.74 -23.72 -23.60
N LEU A 1019 -18.53 -24.93 -23.06
CA LEU A 1019 -18.56 -25.22 -21.61
C LEU A 1019 -17.49 -24.43 -20.84
N GLY A 1020 -16.33 -24.24 -21.47
CA GLY A 1020 -15.24 -23.39 -20.99
C GLY A 1020 -14.21 -23.21 -22.11
N GLN A 1021 -13.45 -22.14 -22.05
CA GLN A 1021 -12.45 -21.81 -23.07
C GLN A 1021 -11.30 -20.98 -22.49
N THR A 1022 -10.09 -21.16 -23.03
CA THR A 1022 -8.91 -20.40 -22.59
C THR A 1022 -7.83 -20.42 -23.66
N LEU A 1023 -6.90 -19.47 -23.60
CA LEU A 1023 -5.68 -19.51 -24.43
C LEU A 1023 -4.67 -20.52 -23.86
N ALA A 1024 -3.88 -21.13 -24.73
CA ALA A 1024 -2.71 -21.91 -24.34
C ALA A 1024 -1.55 -21.02 -23.82
N GLY A 1025 -0.66 -21.60 -23.01
CA GLY A 1025 0.58 -20.96 -22.54
C GLY A 1025 0.37 -19.70 -21.70
N ALA A 1026 1.16 -18.64 -21.91
CA ALA A 1026 1.00 -17.36 -21.20
C ALA A 1026 -0.18 -16.50 -21.71
N GLY A 1027 -0.72 -16.80 -22.90
CA GLY A 1027 -1.74 -16.01 -23.59
C GLY A 1027 -1.18 -14.90 -24.49
N GLY A 1028 -2.05 -14.00 -24.95
CA GLY A 1028 -1.69 -12.89 -25.84
C GLY A 1028 -1.67 -13.22 -27.34
N GLY A 1029 -2.00 -14.45 -27.72
CA GLY A 1029 -1.98 -15.00 -29.07
C GLY A 1029 -1.84 -16.53 -29.03
N GLY A 1030 -1.56 -17.15 -30.18
CA GLY A 1030 -1.33 -18.59 -30.31
C GLY A 1030 -2.64 -19.36 -30.47
N PHE A 1031 -2.72 -20.53 -29.82
CA PHE A 1031 -3.92 -21.36 -29.81
C PHE A 1031 -4.86 -21.00 -28.66
N LEU A 1032 -6.13 -20.85 -28.99
CA LEU A 1032 -7.27 -20.98 -28.11
C LEU A 1032 -7.69 -22.46 -28.09
N TYR A 1033 -8.15 -22.97 -26.96
CA TYR A 1033 -8.88 -24.23 -26.93
C TYR A 1033 -10.15 -24.08 -26.11
N LEU A 1034 -11.15 -24.85 -26.51
CA LEU A 1034 -12.48 -24.81 -25.92
C LEU A 1034 -13.02 -26.23 -25.76
N LEU A 1035 -13.79 -26.42 -24.69
CA LEU A 1035 -14.66 -27.56 -24.50
C LEU A 1035 -16.04 -27.18 -25.02
N THR A 1036 -16.48 -27.80 -26.09
CA THR A 1036 -17.78 -27.51 -26.72
C THR A 1036 -18.95 -28.06 -25.89
N ARG A 1037 -20.16 -27.51 -26.07
CA ARG A 1037 -21.36 -27.98 -25.35
C ARG A 1037 -21.92 -29.27 -25.90
N GLN A 1038 -21.84 -29.47 -27.21
CA GLN A 1038 -22.25 -30.69 -27.88
C GLN A 1038 -21.01 -31.34 -28.51
N PRO A 1039 -20.99 -32.67 -28.66
CA PRO A 1039 -19.87 -33.37 -29.28
C PRO A 1039 -19.69 -32.95 -30.75
N GLN A 1040 -18.45 -32.97 -31.22
CA GLN A 1040 -18.06 -32.81 -32.63
C GLN A 1040 -18.48 -31.48 -33.27
N GLN A 1041 -18.53 -30.39 -32.51
CA GLN A 1041 -18.96 -29.06 -32.98
C GLN A 1041 -17.91 -28.28 -33.81
N GLY A 1042 -16.92 -28.95 -34.41
CA GLY A 1042 -15.83 -28.28 -35.16
C GLY A 1042 -16.33 -27.37 -36.29
N GLU A 1043 -17.34 -27.80 -37.03
CA GLU A 1043 -17.90 -27.00 -38.13
C GLU A 1043 -18.73 -25.82 -37.63
N ALA A 1044 -19.49 -25.99 -36.54
CA ALA A 1044 -20.24 -24.91 -35.92
C ALA A 1044 -19.29 -23.80 -35.41
N VAL A 1045 -18.16 -24.18 -34.83
CA VAL A 1045 -17.10 -23.25 -34.42
C VAL A 1045 -16.56 -22.48 -35.63
N ARG A 1046 -16.23 -23.16 -36.74
CA ARG A 1046 -15.77 -22.49 -37.97
C ARG A 1046 -16.80 -21.50 -38.52
N GLN A 1047 -18.07 -21.87 -38.54
CA GLN A 1047 -19.15 -21.01 -39.03
C GLN A 1047 -19.31 -19.75 -38.17
N VAL A 1048 -19.30 -19.88 -36.85
CA VAL A 1048 -19.37 -18.71 -35.94
C VAL A 1048 -18.18 -17.77 -36.16
N LEU A 1049 -16.98 -18.30 -36.28
CA LEU A 1049 -15.77 -17.49 -36.49
C LEU A 1049 -15.75 -16.81 -37.86
N ASN A 1050 -16.16 -17.49 -38.93
CA ASN A 1050 -16.29 -16.92 -40.28
C ASN A 1050 -17.31 -15.77 -40.33
N ASN A 1051 -18.39 -15.88 -39.55
CA ASN A 1051 -19.45 -14.86 -39.49
C ASN A 1051 -19.11 -13.69 -38.54
N THR A 1052 -18.04 -13.78 -37.76
CA THR A 1052 -17.64 -12.75 -36.81
C THR A 1052 -16.73 -11.71 -37.49
N GLN A 1053 -17.21 -10.47 -37.58
CA GLN A 1053 -16.46 -9.39 -38.22
C GLN A 1053 -15.14 -9.10 -37.49
N GLY A 1054 -14.06 -8.87 -38.26
CA GLY A 1054 -12.76 -8.48 -37.73
C GLY A 1054 -11.80 -9.63 -37.41
N LEU A 1055 -12.25 -10.89 -37.52
CA LEU A 1055 -11.38 -12.07 -37.44
C LEU A 1055 -10.87 -12.45 -38.84
N ARG A 1056 -9.56 -12.67 -38.98
CA ARG A 1056 -8.89 -13.15 -40.20
C ARG A 1056 -7.80 -14.16 -39.80
N ASP A 1057 -7.44 -15.05 -40.72
CA ASP A 1057 -6.28 -15.97 -40.58
C ASP A 1057 -6.36 -16.95 -39.40
N PHE A 1058 -7.57 -17.36 -38.99
CA PHE A 1058 -7.77 -18.39 -37.98
C PHE A 1058 -7.88 -19.78 -38.62
N SER A 1059 -7.58 -20.83 -37.85
CA SER A 1059 -7.79 -22.23 -38.26
C SER A 1059 -8.30 -23.07 -37.10
N VAL A 1060 -9.13 -24.08 -37.39
CA VAL A 1060 -9.74 -24.98 -36.40
C VAL A 1060 -9.21 -26.39 -36.60
N HIS A 1061 -8.61 -26.94 -35.55
CA HIS A 1061 -7.88 -28.20 -35.56
C HIS A 1061 -8.55 -29.22 -34.62
N PRO A 1062 -8.82 -30.45 -35.09
CA PRO A 1062 -9.18 -31.56 -34.21
C PRO A 1062 -8.03 -31.92 -33.26
N VAL A 1063 -8.42 -32.44 -32.09
CA VAL A 1063 -7.52 -32.81 -31.01
C VAL A 1063 -7.80 -34.25 -30.61
N GLU A 1064 -6.76 -35.07 -30.55
CA GLU A 1064 -6.83 -36.42 -29.98
C GLU A 1064 -5.97 -36.49 -28.73
N LEU A 1065 -6.42 -37.22 -27.71
CA LEU A 1065 -5.65 -37.42 -26.50
C LEU A 1065 -4.50 -38.40 -26.77
N ASP A 1066 -3.29 -38.04 -26.34
CA ASP A 1066 -2.13 -38.90 -26.45
C ASP A 1066 -1.85 -39.58 -25.11
N MET A 1067 -2.06 -40.89 -25.01
CA MET A 1067 -1.93 -41.63 -23.74
C MET A 1067 -0.50 -42.08 -23.43
N ASP A 1068 0.42 -42.00 -24.38
CA ASP A 1068 1.80 -42.49 -24.22
C ASP A 1068 2.75 -41.38 -23.76
N GLY A 1069 2.58 -40.16 -24.29
CA GLY A 1069 3.53 -39.06 -24.09
C GLY A 1069 4.71 -39.18 -25.05
N ILE A 1070 5.92 -38.92 -24.53
CA ILE A 1070 7.15 -39.13 -25.31
C ILE A 1070 7.23 -40.59 -25.79
N SER A 1071 7.49 -40.78 -27.09
CA SER A 1071 7.55 -42.11 -27.69
C SER A 1071 8.72 -42.28 -28.63
N LEU A 1072 9.15 -43.53 -28.76
CA LEU A 1072 10.23 -43.96 -29.62
C LEU A 1072 9.64 -44.52 -30.92
N LEU A 1073 10.13 -44.03 -32.06
CA LEU A 1073 9.86 -44.71 -33.31
C LEU A 1073 10.81 -45.91 -33.39
N LYS A 1074 10.26 -47.11 -33.60
CA LYS A 1074 11.08 -48.28 -33.91
C LYS A 1074 11.68 -48.05 -35.29
N SER A 1075 12.99 -48.23 -35.41
CA SER A 1075 13.70 -48.26 -36.69
C SER A 1075 13.04 -49.34 -37.56
N SER A 1076 12.35 -48.90 -38.61
CA SER A 1076 11.76 -49.75 -39.65
C SER A 1076 12.81 -50.26 -40.61
#